data_AF-A0A5J6U9J7-F1
#
_entry.id   AF-A0A5J6U9J7-F1
#
_cell.length_a   1.000
_cell.length_b   1.000
_cell.length_c   1.000
_cell.angle_alpha   90.00
_cell.angle_beta   90.00
_cell.angle_gamma   90.00
#
_symmetry.space_group_name_H-M   'P 1'
#
loop_
_entity.id
_entity.type
_entity.pdbx_description
1 polymer ?
#
loop_
_entity_poly.entity_id
_entity_poly.type
_entity_poly.pdbx_seq_one_letter_code
_entity_poly.pdbx_strand_id
1 'polypeptide(L)'
;MTLPDPTSRTPAARPPGPRRRGPRTAAAGLALGLGLAPLAVLSGTPAHAAPTPTPGQPTGQPSGQPTGQPTQPGQGGQQNGQQQGAQQGAQQGAQQGAQPGAQQPAQQGGQGAGAASPQATLVDQEDQRILQIRSVLTAILQIGGQATGQWKQPQIFGSSHGKTLVLPNIGQAYTAADLAKYGGKYVKRLPDGSFLLGIPVYVADGAELTLKNPDGPLVLRMGSMPGAFASIVSFGGKINIEGTARNPVQITSWDPRTNRPDTETADGRAYIRAVGGQFHAKHAKFSQLGFWSGRTGGIALTGTDRPQSEYKRYTKEERAQNKEDRLEANKNRGGGGGPGDIEIQEPGGTATHVPAADLVTGSIDNTTISGNAFGLFVSGSNQSQITNNRIENSLVDGLVMHRFAKNANIANTTVTGSRGDGFVLARATEKIRITDSTSERNGQNGFTVNGAALAEGPSASGESLQTFGGSSISNSVSRGNGHYGVELLGGHKLSVQNSKIIGGDMGIVVRESATEVQISGNQLTEQVRQGISVRDGVEDASLAGNTIVGARTGIYLRDSSGKLTGNVIKGAGAHGITFVGDAEGSEVRNNTLQGRGTSAVSTSRSSGDIVEDDNNTDGWTDTASLWMKFRRYLTPMNLIWAGVFLMVLFSMLRARNGGLRIGRTGLHPYALQQPMEKRQVWSLPRRPAGPPPAAPAGAHAGVPPVGAAPPGAPAGQPVAGRHAAPAAPVPQPIPTAAGRRGTGTTPPFGAPPNGPQPSGPRAQPAPSTGRMRGPQHAAPNGSNTTGPLPVQPPQTPPHPTPRGGVRQPERR
;
A
#
# COMPACT_ATOMS: atom_id res chain seq x y z
N MET A 1 41.33 -57.80 2.39
CA MET A 1 40.55 -57.80 3.64
C MET A 1 39.12 -57.36 3.32
N THR A 2 38.15 -58.22 3.60
CA THR A 2 36.71 -57.99 3.90
C THR A 2 35.93 -56.76 3.35
N LEU A 3 34.88 -57.11 2.58
CA LEU A 3 33.56 -56.46 2.34
C LEU A 3 32.72 -56.29 3.66
N PRO A 4 31.48 -55.70 3.71
CA PRO A 4 30.48 -55.51 2.62
C PRO A 4 29.59 -54.22 2.61
N ASP A 5 28.66 -54.21 1.65
CA ASP A 5 27.48 -53.32 1.38
C ASP A 5 26.17 -54.05 1.87
N PRO A 6 24.88 -53.67 1.62
CA PRO A 6 24.13 -52.39 1.46
C PRO A 6 22.89 -52.28 2.41
N THR A 7 22.01 -51.25 2.27
CA THR A 7 20.52 -51.36 2.08
C THR A 7 19.75 -50.02 2.17
N SER A 8 18.55 -49.97 1.56
CA SER A 8 17.68 -48.80 1.39
C SER A 8 16.35 -48.91 2.15
N ARG A 9 15.64 -47.78 2.40
CA ARG A 9 14.19 -47.79 2.67
C ARG A 9 13.49 -46.43 2.49
N THR A 10 12.41 -46.44 1.70
CA THR A 10 11.45 -45.35 1.47
C THR A 10 10.30 -45.40 2.48
N PRO A 11 9.69 -44.27 2.88
CA PRO A 11 8.37 -44.26 3.53
C PRO A 11 7.25 -43.96 2.52
N ALA A 12 6.27 -44.86 2.41
CA ALA A 12 5.07 -44.69 1.58
C ALA A 12 3.89 -44.15 2.40
N ALA A 13 3.13 -43.19 1.84
CA ALA A 13 1.92 -42.66 2.45
C ALA A 13 0.71 -43.61 2.25
N ARG A 14 -0.18 -43.68 3.26
CA ARG A 14 -1.45 -44.43 3.19
C ARG A 14 -2.65 -43.47 3.00
N PRO A 15 -3.73 -43.92 2.33
CA PRO A 15 -4.90 -43.08 2.00
C PRO A 15 -5.95 -43.01 3.12
N PRO A 16 -6.82 -41.98 3.12
CA PRO A 16 -7.94 -41.87 4.07
C PRO A 16 -9.19 -42.65 3.62
N GLY A 17 -9.82 -43.35 4.57
CA GLY A 17 -11.09 -44.06 4.42
C GLY A 17 -12.34 -43.21 4.75
N PRO A 18 -13.56 -43.77 4.63
CA PRO A 18 -14.78 -42.98 4.36
C PRO A 18 -15.52 -42.42 5.59
N ARG A 19 -16.26 -41.31 5.35
CA ARG A 19 -17.17 -40.67 6.30
C ARG A 19 -18.40 -41.55 6.62
N ARG A 20 -18.75 -41.68 7.91
CA ARG A 20 -20.07 -42.20 8.36
C ARG A 20 -21.10 -41.07 8.51
N ARG A 21 -22.38 -41.42 8.37
CA ARG A 21 -23.56 -40.52 8.46
C ARG A 21 -24.24 -40.60 9.83
N GLY A 22 -24.82 -39.47 10.26
CA GLY A 22 -26.06 -39.39 11.05
C GLY A 22 -25.93 -39.40 12.58
N PRO A 23 -27.04 -39.12 13.31
CA PRO A 23 -28.41 -38.87 12.82
C PRO A 23 -28.98 -37.47 13.13
N ARG A 24 -30.18 -37.20 12.61
CA ARG A 24 -31.08 -36.11 13.02
C ARG A 24 -31.88 -36.54 14.25
N THR A 25 -32.27 -35.60 15.10
CA THR A 25 -33.46 -35.72 15.97
C THR A 25 -34.24 -34.41 15.99
N ALA A 26 -35.57 -34.52 16.06
CA ALA A 26 -36.51 -33.41 16.17
C ALA A 26 -37.63 -33.81 17.13
N ALA A 27 -38.01 -32.90 18.03
CA ALA A 27 -39.22 -32.87 18.87
C ALA A 27 -39.18 -31.50 19.58
N ALA A 28 -40.21 -30.65 19.52
CA ALA A 28 -41.41 -30.70 20.36
C ALA A 28 -41.05 -30.79 21.86
N GLY A 29 -41.45 -29.88 22.75
CA GLY A 29 -42.39 -28.77 22.62
C GLY A 29 -43.30 -28.75 23.84
N LEU A 30 -43.32 -27.66 24.62
CA LEU A 30 -44.27 -27.51 25.71
C LEU A 30 -44.47 -26.03 26.04
N ALA A 31 -45.71 -25.58 25.87
CA ALA A 31 -46.15 -24.25 26.27
C ALA A 31 -46.80 -24.32 27.64
N LEU A 32 -46.62 -23.28 28.45
CA LEU A 32 -47.48 -22.99 29.60
C LEU A 32 -47.65 -21.48 29.67
N GLY A 33 -48.85 -21.02 29.32
CA GLY A 33 -49.21 -19.60 29.31
C GLY A 33 -50.27 -19.29 30.38
N LEU A 34 -50.01 -18.25 31.15
CA LEU A 34 -50.94 -17.44 31.95
C LEU A 34 -50.28 -16.05 31.96
N GLY A 35 -50.85 -14.96 31.45
CA GLY A 35 -52.20 -14.74 30.92
C GLY A 35 -52.88 -13.63 31.71
N LEU A 36 -52.72 -12.37 31.28
CA LEU A 36 -53.60 -11.22 31.57
C LEU A 36 -53.13 -9.97 30.78
N ALA A 37 -54.07 -9.35 30.09
CA ALA A 37 -54.02 -8.02 29.47
C ALA A 37 -55.22 -7.21 30.03
N PRO A 38 -55.56 -5.96 29.60
CA PRO A 38 -54.92 -5.07 28.61
C PRO A 38 -54.79 -3.59 29.07
N LEU A 39 -54.16 -2.72 28.25
CA LEU A 39 -54.66 -1.39 27.87
C LEU A 39 -53.71 -0.72 26.85
N ALA A 40 -54.22 0.26 26.08
CA ALA A 40 -53.59 0.76 24.86
C ALA A 40 -53.15 2.24 24.95
N VAL A 41 -52.31 2.69 24.01
CA VAL A 41 -52.47 3.87 23.12
C VAL A 41 -51.11 4.36 22.56
N LEU A 42 -51.15 4.87 21.32
CA LEU A 42 -50.08 5.30 20.42
C LEU A 42 -49.03 6.31 20.92
N SER A 43 -47.80 6.17 20.40
CA SER A 43 -46.88 7.19 19.82
C SER A 43 -45.42 6.68 19.92
N GLY A 44 -44.45 7.05 19.09
CA GLY A 44 -44.40 7.83 17.85
C GLY A 44 -42.93 7.92 17.40
N THR A 45 -42.62 7.75 16.10
CA THR A 45 -41.23 7.77 15.60
C THR A 45 -40.73 9.21 15.38
N PRO A 46 -39.50 9.56 15.78
CA PRO A 46 -38.89 10.84 15.42
C PRO A 46 -38.18 10.73 14.07
N ALA A 47 -38.53 11.62 13.14
CA ALA A 47 -37.76 11.90 11.94
C ALA A 47 -37.31 13.38 11.96
N HIS A 48 -36.04 13.63 11.66
CA HIS A 48 -35.51 14.96 11.33
C HIS A 48 -34.75 14.83 10.00
N ALA A 49 -35.24 15.35 8.87
CA ALA A 49 -35.56 16.75 8.52
C ALA A 49 -34.32 17.52 8.04
N ALA A 50 -34.13 17.55 6.73
CA ALA A 50 -33.23 18.46 6.03
C ALA A 50 -33.96 19.77 5.66
N PRO A 51 -33.26 20.92 5.59
CA PRO A 51 -33.90 22.20 5.31
C PRO A 51 -34.16 22.44 3.81
N THR A 52 -35.34 22.98 3.49
CA THR A 52 -35.74 23.41 2.14
C THR A 52 -35.65 24.94 2.03
N PRO A 53 -35.15 25.52 0.93
CA PRO A 53 -35.16 26.97 0.72
C PRO A 53 -36.52 27.49 0.17
N THR A 54 -36.90 28.70 0.57
CA THR A 54 -38.11 29.41 0.11
C THR A 54 -37.75 30.46 -0.97
N PRO A 55 -38.54 30.64 -2.04
CA PRO A 55 -38.24 31.63 -3.09
C PRO A 55 -38.75 33.04 -2.73
N GLY A 56 -37.91 34.06 -3.01
CA GLY A 56 -38.27 35.48 -2.90
C GLY A 56 -38.23 36.19 -4.26
N GLN A 57 -39.24 37.02 -4.54
CA GLN A 57 -39.31 37.83 -5.76
C GLN A 57 -38.39 39.08 -5.67
N PRO A 58 -37.88 39.61 -6.81
CA PRO A 58 -37.06 40.82 -6.83
C PRO A 58 -37.88 42.10 -7.01
N THR A 59 -37.45 43.18 -6.34
CA THR A 59 -37.88 44.57 -6.62
C THR A 59 -36.67 45.51 -6.54
N GLY A 60 -36.60 46.52 -7.42
CA GLY A 60 -35.64 47.63 -7.32
C GLY A 60 -34.70 47.83 -8.52
N GLN A 61 -34.99 48.84 -9.35
CA GLN A 61 -34.01 49.48 -10.26
C GLN A 61 -33.08 50.42 -9.46
N PRO A 62 -31.97 50.91 -10.06
CA PRO A 62 -32.06 52.25 -10.64
C PRO A 62 -31.34 52.47 -12.01
N SER A 63 -32.06 53.17 -12.90
CA SER A 63 -31.63 54.15 -13.92
C SER A 63 -30.22 54.14 -14.55
N GLY A 64 -30.18 54.13 -15.89
CA GLY A 64 -28.99 54.53 -16.70
C GLY A 64 -29.18 54.39 -18.22
N GLN A 65 -29.88 55.33 -18.86
CA GLN A 65 -29.89 55.56 -20.34
C GLN A 65 -29.04 56.82 -20.66
N PRO A 66 -28.64 57.14 -21.92
CA PRO A 66 -29.27 56.83 -23.23
C PRO A 66 -28.25 56.27 -24.28
N THR A 67 -28.44 56.14 -25.60
CA THR A 67 -29.55 56.36 -26.59
C THR A 67 -29.29 55.48 -27.84
N GLY A 68 -30.30 55.26 -28.71
CA GLY A 68 -30.09 54.74 -30.08
C GLY A 68 -31.27 53.95 -30.65
N GLN A 69 -31.68 54.23 -31.91
CA GLN A 69 -32.97 53.82 -32.49
C GLN A 69 -32.79 52.96 -33.79
N PRO A 70 -33.82 52.58 -34.61
CA PRO A 70 -34.01 51.16 -35.00
C PRO A 70 -34.16 50.90 -36.52
N THR A 71 -34.32 49.62 -36.93
CA THR A 71 -35.21 49.13 -38.02
C THR A 71 -35.22 47.58 -37.98
N GLN A 72 -36.31 46.80 -37.91
CA GLN A 72 -37.56 46.63 -38.70
C GLN A 72 -37.46 45.64 -39.92
N PRO A 73 -38.58 45.00 -40.40
CA PRO A 73 -38.65 43.52 -40.41
C PRO A 73 -39.24 42.86 -41.70
N GLY A 74 -39.46 41.53 -41.67
CA GLY A 74 -40.33 40.77 -42.59
C GLY A 74 -40.39 39.29 -42.15
N GLN A 75 -41.53 38.71 -41.75
CA GLN A 75 -42.63 38.19 -42.58
C GLN A 75 -42.17 37.16 -43.64
N GLY A 76 -42.71 35.94 -43.72
CA GLY A 76 -43.76 35.27 -42.93
C GLY A 76 -44.10 33.89 -43.56
N GLY A 77 -45.06 33.15 -43.00
CA GLY A 77 -45.62 31.94 -43.66
C GLY A 77 -45.67 30.67 -42.83
N GLN A 78 -46.78 30.45 -42.13
CA GLN A 78 -47.22 29.10 -41.73
C GLN A 78 -48.16 28.55 -42.82
N GLN A 79 -48.06 27.27 -43.17
CA GLN A 79 -49.20 26.35 -43.17
C GLN A 79 -48.78 24.88 -43.36
N ASN A 80 -49.55 23.98 -42.73
CA ASN A 80 -49.34 22.54 -42.74
C ASN A 80 -49.85 21.89 -44.04
N GLY A 81 -49.20 20.81 -44.48
CA GLY A 81 -49.69 19.91 -45.52
C GLY A 81 -48.95 18.57 -45.48
N GLN A 82 -49.68 17.45 -45.50
CA GLN A 82 -49.14 16.10 -45.30
C GLN A 82 -48.64 15.46 -46.62
N GLN A 83 -47.49 14.78 -46.58
CA GLN A 83 -47.13 13.59 -47.38
C GLN A 83 -45.80 13.02 -46.80
N GLN A 84 -45.74 11.75 -46.38
CA GLN A 84 -45.46 10.56 -47.20
C GLN A 84 -44.16 10.64 -48.03
N GLY A 85 -43.24 9.71 -47.74
CA GLY A 85 -42.58 8.94 -48.80
C GLY A 85 -41.24 9.42 -49.37
N ALA A 86 -40.16 9.00 -48.71
CA ALA A 86 -38.88 8.58 -49.32
C ALA A 86 -37.83 9.62 -49.81
N GLN A 87 -36.56 9.23 -49.57
CA GLN A 87 -35.32 9.65 -50.24
C GLN A 87 -34.84 11.12 -50.11
N GLN A 88 -34.04 11.40 -49.07
CA GLN A 88 -32.58 11.63 -49.13
C GLN A 88 -32.08 12.27 -47.82
N GLY A 89 -30.90 11.87 -47.32
CA GLY A 89 -30.40 12.38 -46.02
C GLY A 89 -29.27 11.56 -45.38
N ALA A 90 -28.29 11.12 -46.17
CA ALA A 90 -27.12 10.44 -45.63
C ALA A 90 -26.03 11.46 -45.22
N GLN A 91 -26.17 12.10 -44.05
CA GLN A 91 -25.08 12.73 -43.29
C GLN A 91 -25.57 13.18 -41.90
N GLN A 92 -24.63 13.22 -40.94
CA GLN A 92 -24.80 13.59 -39.51
C GLN A 92 -25.48 12.54 -38.62
N GLY A 93 -24.66 11.82 -37.85
CA GLY A 93 -25.09 10.78 -36.91
C GLY A 93 -23.94 10.00 -36.27
N ALA A 94 -22.83 10.67 -35.94
CA ALA A 94 -21.62 10.02 -35.42
C ALA A 94 -20.80 10.89 -34.44
N GLN A 95 -21.47 11.61 -33.52
CA GLN A 95 -20.82 12.29 -32.39
C GLN A 95 -21.70 12.22 -31.13
N GLN A 96 -21.53 11.14 -30.35
CA GLN A 96 -21.69 11.08 -28.88
C GLN A 96 -21.43 9.63 -28.45
N GLY A 97 -20.23 9.36 -27.94
CA GLY A 97 -19.80 7.99 -27.63
C GLY A 97 -18.39 7.86 -27.04
N ALA A 98 -17.84 8.95 -26.48
CA ALA A 98 -16.58 8.94 -25.76
C ALA A 98 -16.57 10.09 -24.74
N GLN A 99 -16.79 9.77 -23.46
CA GLN A 99 -16.41 10.64 -22.35
C GLN A 99 -15.43 9.89 -21.44
N PRO A 100 -14.47 10.59 -20.80
CA PRO A 100 -13.31 9.95 -20.20
C PRO A 100 -13.66 9.19 -18.91
N GLY A 101 -12.93 8.11 -18.65
CA GLY A 101 -13.00 7.41 -17.37
C GLY A 101 -12.66 8.33 -16.19
N ALA A 102 -13.24 8.03 -15.03
CA ALA A 102 -13.21 8.89 -13.84
C ALA A 102 -11.81 9.44 -13.50
N GLN A 103 -11.78 10.74 -13.20
CA GLN A 103 -10.58 11.51 -12.93
C GLN A 103 -9.75 10.89 -11.79
N GLN A 104 -8.47 10.64 -12.06
CA GLN A 104 -7.48 10.44 -11.01
C GLN A 104 -7.24 11.78 -10.29
N PRO A 105 -7.05 11.80 -8.97
CA PRO A 105 -6.35 12.90 -8.32
C PRO A 105 -4.92 12.91 -8.87
N ALA A 106 -4.60 13.86 -9.74
CA ALA A 106 -3.26 14.03 -10.24
C ALA A 106 -2.34 14.44 -9.09
N GLN A 107 -1.52 13.52 -8.58
CA GLN A 107 -0.38 13.87 -7.74
C GLN A 107 0.65 14.57 -8.64
N GLN A 108 0.48 15.89 -8.79
CA GLN A 108 1.27 16.70 -9.72
C GLN A 108 2.71 16.88 -9.23
N GLY A 109 3.58 15.96 -9.63
CA GLY A 109 5.00 16.22 -9.77
C GLY A 109 5.28 17.20 -10.92
N GLY A 110 4.96 18.48 -10.73
CA GLY A 110 5.60 19.60 -11.43
C GLY A 110 5.67 19.60 -12.97
N GLN A 111 4.70 19.02 -13.68
CA GLN A 111 4.55 19.22 -15.14
C GLN A 111 3.18 19.84 -15.45
N GLY A 112 3.20 21.03 -16.06
CA GLY A 112 2.02 21.88 -16.20
C GLY A 112 0.95 21.32 -17.13
N ALA A 113 -0.32 21.63 -16.84
CA ALA A 113 -1.50 21.09 -17.53
C ALA A 113 -1.55 21.33 -19.06
N GLY A 114 -0.77 22.27 -19.60
CA GLY A 114 -0.63 22.46 -21.05
C GLY A 114 0.13 21.33 -21.77
N ALA A 115 0.91 20.51 -21.05
CA ALA A 115 1.74 19.44 -21.61
C ALA A 115 1.05 18.06 -21.64
N ALA A 116 -0.27 17.98 -21.41
CA ALA A 116 -1.00 16.71 -21.41
C ALA A 116 -1.71 16.39 -22.74
N SER A 117 -2.05 17.41 -23.54
CA SER A 117 -2.86 17.26 -24.76
C SER A 117 -2.13 16.53 -25.92
N PRO A 118 -0.84 16.77 -26.22
CA PRO A 118 -0.15 16.10 -27.33
C PRO A 118 0.01 14.60 -27.11
N GLN A 119 0.50 14.20 -25.93
CA GLN A 119 0.76 12.80 -25.59
C GLN A 119 -0.52 11.98 -25.46
N ALA A 120 -1.62 12.59 -25.00
CA ALA A 120 -2.95 11.98 -25.05
C ALA A 120 -3.34 11.63 -26.50
N THR A 121 -3.19 12.60 -27.41
CA THR A 121 -3.49 12.41 -28.84
C THR A 121 -2.65 11.28 -29.44
N LEU A 122 -1.36 11.18 -29.10
CA LEU A 122 -0.49 10.09 -29.55
C LEU A 122 -0.91 8.71 -29.04
N VAL A 123 -1.43 8.61 -27.81
CA VAL A 123 -1.96 7.35 -27.27
C VAL A 123 -3.29 6.97 -27.93
N ASP A 124 -4.19 7.93 -28.17
CA ASP A 124 -5.46 7.68 -28.85
C ASP A 124 -5.22 7.22 -30.30
N GLN A 125 -4.27 7.82 -31.02
CA GLN A 125 -3.84 7.38 -32.35
C GLN A 125 -3.28 5.95 -32.34
N GLU A 126 -2.48 5.62 -31.32
CA GLU A 126 -1.87 4.29 -31.18
C GLU A 126 -2.92 3.21 -30.86
N ASP A 127 -3.89 3.49 -29.99
CA ASP A 127 -5.04 2.60 -29.76
C ASP A 127 -5.89 2.42 -31.04
N GLN A 128 -6.18 3.51 -31.77
CA GLN A 128 -6.91 3.45 -33.04
C GLN A 128 -6.15 2.61 -34.08
N ARG A 129 -4.81 2.72 -34.15
CA ARG A 129 -3.96 1.88 -35.00
C ARG A 129 -4.11 0.40 -34.65
N ILE A 130 -3.97 0.06 -33.37
CA ILE A 130 -4.06 -1.32 -32.86
C ILE A 130 -5.45 -1.90 -33.14
N LEU A 131 -6.52 -1.13 -32.89
CA LEU A 131 -7.90 -1.54 -33.14
C LEU A 131 -8.22 -1.70 -34.63
N GLN A 132 -7.72 -0.81 -35.50
CA GLN A 132 -7.90 -0.94 -36.96
C GLN A 132 -7.20 -2.19 -37.50
N ILE A 133 -6.00 -2.52 -37.02
CA ILE A 133 -5.30 -3.74 -37.40
C ILE A 133 -6.06 -4.98 -36.91
N ARG A 134 -6.53 -4.97 -35.67
CA ARG A 134 -7.32 -6.06 -35.08
C ARG A 134 -8.61 -6.31 -35.87
N SER A 135 -9.39 -5.27 -36.16
CA SER A 135 -10.69 -5.42 -36.84
C SER A 135 -10.54 -5.96 -38.27
N VAL A 136 -9.52 -5.50 -39.01
CA VAL A 136 -9.20 -6.01 -40.35
C VAL A 136 -8.78 -7.48 -40.30
N LEU A 137 -7.90 -7.86 -39.36
CA LEU A 137 -7.51 -9.26 -39.17
C LEU A 137 -8.70 -10.16 -38.83
N THR A 138 -9.55 -9.75 -37.88
CA THR A 138 -10.75 -10.52 -37.48
C THR A 138 -11.72 -10.68 -38.64
N ALA A 139 -12.04 -9.61 -39.38
CA ALA A 139 -12.95 -9.66 -40.52
C ALA A 139 -12.45 -10.62 -41.62
N ILE A 140 -11.15 -10.58 -41.95
CA ILE A 140 -10.58 -11.41 -43.02
C ILE A 140 -10.46 -12.89 -42.63
N LEU A 141 -10.30 -13.17 -41.33
CA LEU A 141 -10.38 -14.54 -40.80
C LEU A 141 -11.82 -15.09 -40.82
N GLN A 142 -12.84 -14.23 -40.69
CA GLN A 142 -14.24 -14.62 -40.80
C GLN A 142 -14.70 -14.85 -42.25
N ILE A 143 -14.20 -14.06 -43.22
CA ILE A 143 -14.60 -14.16 -44.65
C ILE A 143 -14.11 -15.46 -45.31
N GLY A 144 -12.91 -15.92 -44.95
CA GLY A 144 -12.33 -17.15 -45.51
C GLY A 144 -11.85 -17.04 -46.97
N GLY A 145 -11.43 -18.18 -47.52
CA GLY A 145 -10.99 -18.31 -48.92
C GLY A 145 -9.54 -17.88 -49.21
N GLN A 146 -9.22 -17.71 -50.49
CA GLN A 146 -7.86 -17.42 -50.98
C GLN A 146 -7.31 -16.08 -50.45
N ALA A 147 -8.18 -15.09 -50.25
CA ALA A 147 -7.80 -13.81 -49.64
C ALA A 147 -7.21 -14.01 -48.23
N THR A 148 -7.84 -14.82 -47.38
CA THR A 148 -7.33 -15.14 -46.03
C THR A 148 -5.95 -15.82 -46.07
N GLY A 149 -5.60 -16.51 -47.16
CA GLY A 149 -4.27 -17.11 -47.35
C GLY A 149 -3.14 -16.08 -47.34
N GLN A 150 -3.33 -14.91 -47.96
CA GLN A 150 -2.35 -13.82 -47.93
C GLN A 150 -2.24 -13.19 -46.54
N TRP A 151 -3.35 -13.07 -45.81
CA TRP A 151 -3.39 -12.45 -44.48
C TRP A 151 -2.93 -13.36 -43.34
N LYS A 152 -2.72 -14.65 -43.63
CA LYS A 152 -2.01 -15.59 -42.76
C LYS A 152 -0.48 -15.51 -42.92
N GLN A 153 0.05 -14.68 -43.83
CA GLN A 153 1.49 -14.46 -44.00
C GLN A 153 1.95 -13.14 -43.34
N PRO A 154 3.20 -13.05 -42.86
CA PRO A 154 3.78 -11.81 -42.37
C PRO A 154 3.78 -10.72 -43.45
N GLN A 155 3.28 -9.53 -43.11
CA GLN A 155 3.15 -8.44 -44.07
C GLN A 155 3.14 -7.06 -43.40
N ILE A 156 3.48 -6.03 -44.17
CA ILE A 156 3.40 -4.64 -43.72
C ILE A 156 2.03 -4.07 -44.09
N PHE A 157 1.16 -3.94 -43.09
CA PHE A 157 -0.14 -3.31 -43.23
C PHE A 157 -0.03 -1.78 -43.12
N GLY A 158 -0.83 -1.05 -43.90
CA GLY A 158 -0.97 0.40 -43.83
C GLY A 158 -2.29 0.79 -43.17
N SER A 159 -2.21 1.49 -42.04
CA SER A 159 -3.34 2.07 -41.31
C SER A 159 -3.43 3.59 -41.56
N SER A 160 -4.47 4.25 -41.06
CA SER A 160 -4.53 5.72 -41.00
C SER A 160 -3.41 6.33 -40.15
N HIS A 161 -2.86 5.56 -39.22
CA HIS A 161 -1.80 5.94 -38.27
C HIS A 161 -0.45 5.29 -38.61
N GLY A 162 -0.19 5.08 -39.91
CA GLY A 162 1.10 4.62 -40.41
C GLY A 162 1.19 3.11 -40.68
N LYS A 163 2.41 2.65 -40.94
CA LYS A 163 2.71 1.27 -41.35
C LYS A 163 3.04 0.39 -40.14
N THR A 164 2.61 -0.87 -40.16
CA THR A 164 2.88 -1.85 -39.09
C THR A 164 3.25 -3.18 -39.70
N LEU A 165 4.31 -3.81 -39.20
CA LEU A 165 4.62 -5.20 -39.50
C LEU A 165 3.66 -6.10 -38.70
N VAL A 166 2.74 -6.77 -39.40
CA VAL A 166 1.78 -7.70 -38.81
C VAL A 166 2.35 -9.11 -38.90
N LEU A 167 2.29 -9.83 -37.79
CA LEU A 167 2.79 -11.20 -37.61
C LEU A 167 1.62 -12.13 -37.25
N PRO A 168 0.98 -12.79 -38.23
CA PRO A 168 -0.10 -13.74 -38.01
C PRO A 168 0.38 -15.05 -37.36
N ASN A 169 -0.53 -15.87 -36.84
CA ASN A 169 -0.17 -17.20 -36.36
C ASN A 169 0.12 -18.15 -37.54
N ILE A 170 1.39 -18.56 -37.68
CA ILE A 170 1.87 -19.54 -38.67
C ILE A 170 2.27 -20.90 -38.03
N GLY A 171 1.96 -21.12 -36.75
CA GLY A 171 2.34 -22.32 -36.00
C GLY A 171 3.82 -22.39 -35.59
N GLN A 172 4.60 -21.33 -35.85
CA GLN A 172 6.00 -21.20 -35.46
C GLN A 172 6.26 -19.81 -34.87
N ALA A 173 7.25 -19.71 -33.97
CA ALA A 173 7.64 -18.45 -33.35
C ALA A 173 8.52 -17.61 -34.29
N TYR A 174 8.19 -16.34 -34.45
CA TYR A 174 9.00 -15.37 -35.17
C TYR A 174 10.26 -15.01 -34.39
N THR A 175 11.35 -14.76 -35.11
CA THR A 175 12.65 -14.37 -34.55
C THR A 175 13.03 -12.92 -34.91
N ALA A 176 14.10 -12.40 -34.32
CA ALA A 176 14.69 -11.12 -34.75
C ALA A 176 15.12 -11.12 -36.24
N ALA A 177 15.51 -12.29 -36.79
CA ALA A 177 15.81 -12.43 -38.21
C ALA A 177 14.54 -12.35 -39.08
N ASP A 178 13.41 -12.88 -38.61
CA ASP A 178 12.11 -12.73 -39.28
C ASP A 178 11.63 -11.28 -39.29
N LEU A 179 11.84 -10.54 -38.20
CA LEU A 179 11.55 -9.10 -38.17
C LEU A 179 12.32 -8.36 -39.28
N ALA A 180 13.61 -8.67 -39.48
CA ALA A 180 14.41 -8.09 -40.57
C ALA A 180 13.93 -8.55 -41.95
N LYS A 181 13.62 -9.84 -42.11
CA LYS A 181 13.12 -10.43 -43.36
C LYS A 181 11.81 -9.81 -43.83
N TYR A 182 10.81 -9.76 -42.96
CA TYR A 182 9.45 -9.31 -43.30
C TYR A 182 9.26 -7.79 -43.12
N GLY A 183 10.04 -7.16 -42.24
CA GLY A 183 10.10 -5.70 -42.10
C GLY A 183 10.89 -5.00 -43.23
N GLY A 184 11.72 -5.73 -43.97
CA GLY A 184 12.44 -5.24 -45.14
C GLY A 184 13.22 -3.95 -44.85
N LYS A 185 13.02 -2.90 -45.65
CA LYS A 185 13.75 -1.63 -45.48
C LYS A 185 13.53 -0.91 -44.14
N TYR A 186 12.51 -1.30 -43.38
CA TYR A 186 12.16 -0.69 -42.08
C TYR A 186 12.80 -1.42 -40.88
N VAL A 187 13.30 -2.64 -41.06
CA VAL A 187 13.98 -3.40 -39.99
C VAL A 187 15.35 -3.82 -40.48
N LYS A 188 16.38 -3.12 -39.99
CA LYS A 188 17.75 -3.26 -40.50
C LYS A 188 18.64 -3.90 -39.46
N ARG A 189 19.43 -4.89 -39.84
CA ARG A 189 20.61 -5.28 -39.08
C ARG A 189 21.72 -4.27 -39.36
N LEU A 190 22.27 -3.67 -38.31
CA LEU A 190 23.33 -2.67 -38.37
C LEU A 190 24.72 -3.35 -38.41
N PRO A 191 25.80 -2.65 -38.81
CA PRO A 191 27.15 -3.23 -38.89
C PRO A 191 27.70 -3.74 -37.56
N ASP A 192 27.23 -3.20 -36.43
CA ASP A 192 27.55 -3.66 -35.07
C ASP A 192 26.79 -4.94 -34.66
N GLY A 193 26.01 -5.52 -35.57
CA GLY A 193 25.21 -6.73 -35.37
C GLY A 193 23.85 -6.48 -34.70
N SER A 194 23.58 -5.26 -34.20
CA SER A 194 22.29 -4.89 -33.60
C SER A 194 21.18 -4.74 -34.65
N PHE A 195 19.92 -4.74 -34.21
CA PHE A 195 18.76 -4.52 -35.07
C PHE A 195 18.16 -3.15 -34.80
N LEU A 196 17.88 -2.37 -35.85
CA LEU A 196 17.07 -1.16 -35.80
C LEU A 196 15.66 -1.48 -36.31
N LEU A 197 14.67 -1.40 -35.42
CA LEU A 197 13.24 -1.57 -35.71
C LEU A 197 12.61 -0.19 -35.94
N GLY A 198 12.40 0.18 -37.20
CA GLY A 198 11.89 1.51 -37.61
C GLY A 198 10.38 1.60 -37.87
N ILE A 199 9.60 0.55 -37.55
CA ILE A 199 8.13 0.54 -37.63
C ILE A 199 7.53 -0.25 -36.45
N PRO A 200 6.29 0.03 -36.04
CA PRO A 200 5.53 -0.84 -35.15
C PRO A 200 5.42 -2.29 -35.63
N VAL A 201 5.36 -3.21 -34.68
CA VAL A 201 5.13 -4.65 -34.84
C VAL A 201 3.83 -5.03 -34.10
N TYR A 202 2.98 -5.79 -34.76
CA TYR A 202 1.75 -6.36 -34.21
C TYR A 202 1.84 -7.89 -34.24
N VAL A 203 1.92 -8.53 -33.08
CA VAL A 203 1.88 -9.99 -32.90
C VAL A 203 0.41 -10.40 -32.69
N ALA A 204 -0.15 -11.11 -33.66
CA ALA A 204 -1.57 -11.46 -33.68
C ALA A 204 -1.94 -12.56 -32.66
N ASP A 205 -3.24 -12.83 -32.54
CA ASP A 205 -3.78 -13.85 -31.64
C ASP A 205 -3.17 -15.23 -31.93
N GLY A 206 -2.70 -15.91 -30.88
CA GLY A 206 -1.98 -17.18 -30.96
C GLY A 206 -0.59 -17.15 -31.63
N ALA A 207 -0.12 -16.02 -32.16
CA ALA A 207 1.23 -15.92 -32.72
C ALA A 207 2.28 -15.73 -31.61
N GLU A 208 3.52 -16.20 -31.83
CA GLU A 208 4.63 -16.01 -30.89
C GLU A 208 5.76 -15.19 -31.52
N LEU A 209 6.28 -14.20 -30.80
CA LEU A 209 7.52 -13.49 -31.12
C LEU A 209 8.59 -13.82 -30.06
N THR A 210 9.65 -14.49 -30.47
CA THR A 210 10.80 -14.86 -29.62
C THR A 210 12.03 -14.02 -29.97
N LEU A 211 12.39 -13.09 -29.08
CA LEU A 211 13.60 -12.29 -29.15
C LEU A 211 14.70 -12.96 -28.33
N LYS A 212 15.55 -13.74 -29.01
CA LYS A 212 16.74 -14.36 -28.44
C LYS A 212 17.89 -14.44 -29.44
N ASN A 213 19.10 -14.57 -28.92
CA ASN A 213 20.28 -14.91 -29.70
C ASN A 213 21.13 -15.90 -28.88
N PRO A 214 21.22 -17.18 -29.27
CA PRO A 214 22.04 -18.15 -28.53
C PRO A 214 23.54 -17.89 -28.71
N ASP A 215 23.95 -17.31 -29.85
CA ASP A 215 25.34 -17.20 -30.27
C ASP A 215 26.03 -15.90 -29.82
N GLY A 216 25.30 -15.00 -29.15
CA GLY A 216 25.84 -13.70 -28.72
C GLY A 216 24.77 -12.77 -28.12
N PRO A 217 25.11 -11.51 -27.83
CA PRO A 217 24.13 -10.52 -27.40
C PRO A 217 23.10 -10.24 -28.49
N LEU A 218 21.84 -10.02 -28.10
CA LEU A 218 20.80 -9.44 -28.96
C LEU A 218 20.58 -7.99 -28.52
N VAL A 219 20.76 -7.04 -29.44
CA VAL A 219 20.49 -5.63 -29.20
C VAL A 219 19.44 -5.16 -30.21
N LEU A 220 18.29 -4.69 -29.71
CA LEU A 220 17.18 -4.15 -30.48
C LEU A 220 16.99 -2.67 -30.15
N ARG A 221 17.38 -1.81 -31.10
CA ARG A 221 17.11 -0.37 -31.09
C ARG A 221 15.73 -0.15 -31.70
N MET A 222 14.78 0.31 -30.91
CA MET A 222 13.44 0.66 -31.38
C MET A 222 13.45 2.12 -31.82
N GLY A 223 13.24 2.35 -33.11
CA GLY A 223 13.32 3.68 -33.72
C GLY A 223 12.27 4.61 -33.12
N SER A 224 12.70 5.79 -32.68
CA SER A 224 11.86 6.79 -32.03
C SER A 224 12.24 8.17 -32.55
N MET A 225 11.25 8.92 -33.01
CA MET A 225 11.37 10.27 -33.58
C MET A 225 10.10 11.05 -33.22
N PRO A 226 10.12 12.39 -33.26
CA PRO A 226 8.95 13.19 -32.89
C PRO A 226 7.68 12.79 -33.65
N GLY A 227 6.68 12.30 -32.91
CA GLY A 227 5.40 11.81 -33.45
C GLY A 227 5.47 10.49 -34.24
N ALA A 228 6.61 9.80 -34.28
CA ALA A 228 6.83 8.60 -35.07
C ALA A 228 7.80 7.61 -34.38
N PHE A 229 7.23 6.69 -33.61
CA PHE A 229 7.96 5.69 -32.83
C PHE A 229 7.55 4.25 -33.18
N ALA A 230 8.46 3.30 -32.96
CA ALA A 230 8.20 1.87 -33.07
C ALA A 230 7.59 1.33 -31.77
N SER A 231 6.62 0.43 -31.90
CA SER A 231 6.09 -0.34 -30.77
C SER A 231 6.14 -1.85 -31.05
N ILE A 232 6.19 -2.68 -30.02
CA ILE A 232 5.96 -4.13 -30.14
C ILE A 232 4.71 -4.43 -29.33
N VAL A 233 3.62 -4.73 -30.02
CA VAL A 233 2.32 -4.99 -29.40
C VAL A 233 1.90 -6.42 -29.72
N SER A 234 1.63 -7.26 -28.71
CA SER A 234 0.87 -8.49 -28.91
C SER A 234 -0.60 -8.29 -28.54
N PHE A 235 -1.50 -8.97 -29.24
CA PHE A 235 -2.91 -9.04 -28.89
C PHE A 235 -3.35 -10.52 -28.93
N GLY A 236 -3.55 -11.14 -27.76
CA GLY A 236 -3.76 -12.59 -27.62
C GLY A 236 -2.51 -13.46 -27.89
N GLY A 237 -1.53 -12.93 -28.62
CA GLY A 237 -0.24 -13.58 -28.89
C GLY A 237 0.73 -13.60 -27.70
N LYS A 238 1.85 -14.29 -27.91
CA LYS A 238 2.94 -14.47 -26.94
C LYS A 238 4.16 -13.64 -27.34
N ILE A 239 4.72 -12.91 -26.39
CA ILE A 239 6.05 -12.29 -26.50
C ILE A 239 6.98 -13.05 -25.55
N ASN A 240 8.14 -13.49 -26.06
CA ASN A 240 9.15 -14.20 -25.31
C ASN A 240 10.53 -13.55 -25.55
N ILE A 241 11.21 -13.14 -24.48
CA ILE A 241 12.47 -12.42 -24.54
C ILE A 241 13.48 -13.20 -23.69
N GLU A 242 14.34 -13.97 -24.35
CA GLU A 242 15.25 -14.93 -23.69
C GLU A 242 16.71 -14.50 -23.88
N GLY A 243 17.31 -13.96 -22.81
CA GLY A 243 18.74 -13.73 -22.71
C GLY A 243 19.43 -14.74 -21.78
N THR A 244 20.72 -14.51 -21.55
CA THR A 244 21.49 -15.18 -20.50
C THR A 244 22.15 -14.16 -19.58
N ALA A 245 22.58 -14.56 -18.39
CA ALA A 245 23.30 -13.67 -17.47
C ALA A 245 24.58 -13.04 -18.09
N ARG A 246 25.22 -13.71 -19.06
CA ARG A 246 26.37 -13.19 -19.80
C ARG A 246 25.97 -12.29 -20.98
N ASN A 247 24.99 -12.76 -21.76
CA ASN A 247 24.46 -12.09 -22.95
C ASN A 247 22.97 -11.77 -22.74
N PRO A 248 22.63 -10.70 -22.00
CA PRO A 248 21.24 -10.30 -21.83
C PRO A 248 20.70 -9.69 -23.13
N VAL A 249 19.41 -9.89 -23.42
CA VAL A 249 18.74 -9.20 -24.52
C VAL A 249 18.56 -7.74 -24.15
N GLN A 250 19.03 -6.81 -24.99
CA GLN A 250 18.94 -5.38 -24.74
C GLN A 250 17.93 -4.75 -25.69
N ILE A 251 16.93 -4.04 -25.16
CA ILE A 251 15.93 -3.31 -25.94
C ILE A 251 15.90 -1.85 -25.46
N THR A 252 15.98 -0.91 -26.39
CA THR A 252 16.11 0.52 -26.08
C THR A 252 15.36 1.39 -27.08
N SER A 253 14.75 2.49 -26.62
CA SER A 253 14.27 3.53 -27.54
C SER A 253 15.47 4.28 -28.13
N TRP A 254 15.45 4.57 -29.43
CA TRP A 254 16.61 5.05 -30.16
C TRP A 254 16.25 6.04 -31.25
N ASP A 255 16.82 7.24 -31.21
CA ASP A 255 16.71 8.20 -32.30
C ASP A 255 17.78 7.92 -33.37
N PRO A 256 17.40 7.45 -34.59
CA PRO A 256 18.35 7.15 -35.64
C PRO A 256 18.99 8.40 -36.26
N ARG A 257 18.43 9.60 -36.04
CA ARG A 257 18.96 10.87 -36.57
C ARG A 257 20.17 11.35 -35.76
N THR A 258 20.09 11.21 -34.43
CA THR A 258 21.16 11.58 -33.49
C THR A 258 22.06 10.42 -33.11
N ASN A 259 21.66 9.19 -33.47
CA ASN A 259 22.33 7.93 -33.14
C ASN A 259 22.57 7.77 -31.63
N ARG A 260 21.52 8.01 -30.83
CA ARG A 260 21.52 7.97 -29.36
C ARG A 260 20.23 7.33 -28.84
N PRO A 261 20.20 6.86 -27.58
CA PRO A 261 18.94 6.55 -26.92
C PRO A 261 18.04 7.77 -26.90
N ASP A 262 16.75 7.56 -27.18
CA ASP A 262 15.75 8.62 -27.12
C ASP A 262 15.26 8.81 -25.68
N THR A 263 15.37 10.02 -25.16
CA THR A 263 15.00 10.38 -23.79
C THR A 263 13.81 11.33 -23.71
N GLU A 264 13.27 11.79 -24.85
CA GLU A 264 12.11 12.69 -24.85
C GLU A 264 10.82 11.88 -24.68
N THR A 265 9.83 12.48 -24.02
CA THR A 265 8.52 11.87 -23.79
C THR A 265 7.37 12.74 -24.28
N ALA A 266 7.61 14.03 -24.54
CA ALA A 266 6.58 14.96 -24.99
C ALA A 266 6.06 14.65 -26.42
N ASP A 267 6.89 14.02 -27.25
CA ASP A 267 6.62 13.73 -28.67
C ASP A 267 6.41 12.24 -28.99
N GLY A 268 6.38 11.39 -27.95
CA GLY A 268 6.11 9.96 -28.04
C GLY A 268 7.36 9.10 -28.17
N ARG A 269 7.40 7.98 -27.43
CA ARG A 269 8.59 7.14 -27.29
C ARG A 269 8.30 5.67 -27.49
N ALA A 270 9.25 4.93 -28.06
CA ALA A 270 9.12 3.50 -28.34
C ALA A 270 8.77 2.67 -27.08
N TYR A 271 7.91 1.66 -27.22
CA TYR A 271 7.41 0.88 -26.08
C TYR A 271 6.99 -0.55 -26.46
N ILE A 272 6.78 -1.40 -25.45
CA ILE A 272 6.33 -2.80 -25.60
C ILE A 272 5.05 -3.02 -24.80
N ARG A 273 4.04 -3.66 -25.41
CA ARG A 273 2.77 -4.00 -24.75
C ARG A 273 2.30 -5.42 -25.10
N ALA A 274 1.87 -6.17 -24.10
CA ALA A 274 1.07 -7.38 -24.29
C ALA A 274 -0.39 -7.09 -23.93
N VAL A 275 -1.32 -7.38 -24.84
CA VAL A 275 -2.77 -7.21 -24.64
C VAL A 275 -3.43 -8.60 -24.59
N GLY A 276 -3.83 -9.03 -23.40
CA GLY A 276 -4.12 -10.45 -23.14
C GLY A 276 -2.89 -11.34 -23.40
N GLY A 277 -3.13 -12.65 -23.55
CA GLY A 277 -2.08 -13.59 -23.94
C GLY A 277 -0.94 -13.72 -22.92
N GLN A 278 0.30 -13.75 -23.41
CA GLN A 278 1.48 -14.11 -22.61
C GLN A 278 2.68 -13.18 -22.85
N PHE A 279 3.31 -12.72 -21.76
CA PHE A 279 4.58 -11.99 -21.81
C PHE A 279 5.65 -12.67 -20.94
N HIS A 280 6.73 -13.11 -21.55
CA HIS A 280 7.87 -13.72 -20.86
C HIS A 280 9.14 -12.90 -21.15
N ALA A 281 9.86 -12.51 -20.11
CA ALA A 281 11.17 -11.89 -20.23
C ALA A 281 12.12 -12.48 -19.19
N LYS A 282 13.29 -12.95 -19.62
CA LYS A 282 14.33 -13.49 -18.75
C LYS A 282 15.71 -12.99 -19.17
N HIS A 283 16.49 -12.50 -18.21
CA HIS A 283 17.81 -11.89 -18.45
C HIS A 283 17.76 -10.81 -19.55
N ALA A 284 16.85 -9.86 -19.40
CA ALA A 284 16.69 -8.76 -20.34
C ALA A 284 17.12 -7.41 -19.73
N LYS A 285 17.41 -6.45 -20.60
CA LYS A 285 17.68 -5.04 -20.27
C LYS A 285 16.77 -4.16 -21.12
N PHE A 286 15.81 -3.49 -20.50
CA PHE A 286 14.94 -2.53 -21.15
C PHE A 286 15.36 -1.12 -20.73
N SER A 287 15.43 -0.19 -21.68
CA SER A 287 15.87 1.17 -21.35
C SER A 287 15.18 2.25 -22.17
N GLN A 288 14.85 3.36 -21.51
CA GLN A 288 14.28 4.54 -22.12
C GLN A 288 12.99 4.27 -22.92
N LEU A 289 12.13 3.35 -22.48
CA LEU A 289 10.89 3.01 -23.17
C LEU A 289 9.69 3.79 -22.62
N GLY A 290 8.73 4.09 -23.50
CA GLY A 290 7.41 4.65 -23.15
C GLY A 290 7.42 6.10 -22.68
N PHE A 291 6.25 6.73 -22.68
CA PHE A 291 6.15 8.20 -22.65
C PHE A 291 5.02 8.83 -21.84
N TRP A 292 3.86 8.18 -21.65
CA TRP A 292 2.71 8.87 -21.02
C TRP A 292 1.76 7.97 -20.22
N SER A 293 0.87 7.24 -20.89
CA SER A 293 -0.11 6.38 -20.19
C SER A 293 0.55 5.10 -19.70
N GLY A 294 -0.01 4.41 -18.70
CA GLY A 294 0.50 3.09 -18.29
C GLY A 294 0.57 2.07 -19.44
N ARG A 295 -0.38 2.15 -20.38
CA ARG A 295 -0.45 1.31 -21.59
C ARG A 295 0.68 1.58 -22.59
N THR A 296 1.25 2.78 -22.56
CA THR A 296 2.43 3.22 -23.34
C THR A 296 3.60 3.59 -22.41
N GLY A 297 3.64 3.01 -21.21
CA GLY A 297 4.55 3.42 -20.13
C GLY A 297 5.98 2.90 -20.27
N GLY A 298 6.19 1.86 -21.08
CA GLY A 298 7.50 1.30 -21.38
C GLY A 298 7.40 -0.19 -21.63
N ILE A 299 7.14 -0.95 -20.56
CA ILE A 299 6.68 -2.34 -20.64
C ILE A 299 5.29 -2.40 -19.99
N ALA A 300 4.29 -2.75 -20.78
CA ALA A 300 2.90 -2.82 -20.35
C ALA A 300 2.33 -4.23 -20.55
N LEU A 301 1.90 -4.89 -19.48
CA LEU A 301 1.08 -6.09 -19.54
C LEU A 301 -0.35 -5.64 -19.24
N THR A 302 -1.24 -5.71 -20.22
CA THR A 302 -2.64 -5.27 -20.08
C THR A 302 -3.58 -6.40 -20.43
N GLY A 303 -4.62 -6.65 -19.65
CA GLY A 303 -5.80 -7.38 -20.12
C GLY A 303 -6.46 -6.66 -21.31
N THR A 304 -7.42 -7.30 -21.96
CA THR A 304 -8.28 -6.63 -22.93
C THR A 304 -9.28 -5.76 -22.18
N ASP A 305 -9.31 -4.46 -22.46
CA ASP A 305 -10.16 -3.53 -21.74
C ASP A 305 -11.67 -3.83 -21.97
N ARG A 306 -12.33 -4.27 -20.90
CA ARG A 306 -13.72 -4.75 -20.77
C ARG A 306 -14.01 -6.13 -21.39
N PRO A 307 -14.79 -6.99 -20.72
CA PRO A 307 -15.45 -8.09 -21.38
C PRO A 307 -16.42 -7.49 -22.41
N GLN A 308 -16.05 -7.55 -23.68
CA GLN A 308 -17.02 -7.34 -24.75
C GLN A 308 -18.07 -8.44 -24.59
N SER A 309 -19.34 -8.09 -24.82
CA SER A 309 -20.47 -9.04 -24.82
C SER A 309 -20.43 -10.05 -25.99
N GLU A 310 -19.29 -10.14 -26.69
CA GLU A 310 -18.88 -11.32 -27.44
C GLU A 310 -18.56 -12.46 -26.47
N TYR A 311 -19.60 -13.15 -26.02
CA TYR A 311 -19.47 -14.57 -25.70
C TYR A 311 -18.84 -15.25 -26.92
N LYS A 312 -17.52 -15.48 -26.90
CA LYS A 312 -16.85 -16.44 -27.78
C LYS A 312 -17.56 -17.77 -27.51
N ARG A 313 -18.49 -18.14 -28.40
CA ARG A 313 -19.41 -19.28 -28.19
C ARG A 313 -18.61 -20.56 -28.36
N TYR A 314 -17.86 -20.92 -27.32
CA TYR A 314 -17.17 -22.17 -27.28
C TYR A 314 -18.16 -23.30 -27.49
N THR A 315 -17.82 -24.20 -28.42
CA THR A 315 -18.60 -25.42 -28.66
C THR A 315 -18.65 -26.25 -27.37
N LYS A 316 -19.50 -27.29 -27.35
CA LYS A 316 -19.59 -28.14 -26.16
C LYS A 316 -18.29 -28.93 -25.96
N GLU A 317 -17.63 -29.23 -27.09
CA GLU A 317 -16.39 -29.95 -27.26
C GLU A 317 -15.20 -29.09 -26.81
N GLU A 318 -15.10 -27.83 -27.28
CA GLU A 318 -14.08 -26.88 -26.83
C GLU A 318 -14.17 -26.58 -25.33
N ARG A 319 -15.40 -26.55 -24.76
CA ARG A 319 -15.60 -26.43 -23.30
C ARG A 319 -15.19 -27.67 -22.51
N ALA A 320 -15.25 -28.85 -23.12
CA ALA A 320 -14.75 -30.08 -22.51
C ALA A 320 -13.22 -30.08 -22.53
N GLN A 321 -12.60 -29.80 -23.68
CA GLN A 321 -11.15 -29.73 -23.85
C GLN A 321 -10.51 -28.66 -22.94
N ASN A 322 -10.98 -27.41 -22.99
CA ASN A 322 -10.51 -26.34 -22.09
C ASN A 322 -10.74 -26.64 -20.60
N LYS A 323 -11.63 -27.58 -20.25
CA LYS A 323 -11.82 -28.05 -18.88
C LYS A 323 -10.83 -29.18 -18.54
N GLU A 324 -10.57 -30.09 -19.46
CA GLU A 324 -9.58 -31.17 -19.31
C GLU A 324 -8.16 -30.59 -19.22
N ASP A 325 -7.74 -29.74 -20.17
CA ASP A 325 -6.45 -29.03 -20.15
C ASP A 325 -6.22 -28.29 -18.83
N ARG A 326 -7.27 -27.63 -18.32
CA ARG A 326 -7.24 -26.89 -17.05
C ARG A 326 -7.18 -27.81 -15.83
N LEU A 327 -7.79 -28.99 -15.89
CA LEU A 327 -7.68 -30.02 -14.86
C LEU A 327 -6.30 -30.69 -14.86
N GLU A 328 -5.68 -30.89 -16.02
CA GLU A 328 -4.31 -31.40 -16.14
C GLU A 328 -3.26 -30.38 -15.68
N ALA A 329 -3.41 -29.11 -16.09
CA ALA A 329 -2.57 -28.02 -15.59
C ALA A 329 -2.64 -27.88 -14.06
N ASN A 330 -3.83 -28.08 -13.46
CA ASN A 330 -4.02 -28.04 -12.00
C ASN A 330 -3.48 -29.29 -11.29
N LYS A 331 -3.50 -30.48 -11.90
CA LYS A 331 -2.85 -31.68 -11.32
C LYS A 331 -1.33 -31.49 -11.17
N ASN A 332 -0.72 -30.73 -12.08
CA ASN A 332 0.73 -30.48 -12.09
C ASN A 332 1.17 -29.29 -11.21
N ARG A 333 0.24 -28.55 -10.59
CA ARG A 333 0.54 -27.38 -9.73
C ARG A 333 -0.12 -27.56 -8.37
N GLY A 334 0.66 -28.02 -7.40
CA GLY A 334 0.16 -28.27 -6.05
C GLY A 334 -0.39 -27.00 -5.38
N GLY A 335 -1.65 -27.06 -4.94
CA GLY A 335 -2.19 -26.22 -3.87
C GLY A 335 -2.25 -24.70 -4.12
N GLY A 336 -3.02 -24.26 -5.11
CA GLY A 336 -3.39 -22.85 -5.28
C GLY A 336 -4.78 -22.72 -5.91
N GLY A 337 -5.55 -21.68 -5.55
CA GLY A 337 -6.93 -21.49 -6.01
C GLY A 337 -7.06 -21.53 -7.54
N GLY A 338 -8.06 -22.29 -8.03
CA GLY A 338 -8.19 -22.65 -9.44
C GLY A 338 -8.26 -21.43 -10.38
N PRO A 339 -7.41 -21.36 -11.42
CA PRO A 339 -7.33 -20.20 -12.29
C PRO A 339 -8.27 -20.33 -13.49
N GLY A 340 -8.76 -19.18 -13.94
CA GLY A 340 -9.57 -19.03 -15.13
C GLY A 340 -10.14 -17.63 -15.10
N ASP A 341 -11.39 -17.55 -14.65
CA ASP A 341 -12.16 -16.32 -14.73
C ASP A 341 -12.02 -15.49 -13.46
N ILE A 342 -11.97 -14.17 -13.62
CA ILE A 342 -12.04 -13.24 -12.50
C ILE A 342 -13.50 -12.83 -12.33
N GLU A 343 -14.12 -13.32 -11.26
CA GLU A 343 -15.32 -12.72 -10.71
C GLU A 343 -14.94 -11.43 -9.97
N ILE A 344 -15.66 -10.34 -10.26
CA ILE A 344 -15.53 -9.03 -9.60
C ILE A 344 -16.54 -8.91 -8.44
N GLN A 345 -17.33 -9.96 -8.17
CA GLN A 345 -18.40 -9.96 -7.17
C GLN A 345 -18.52 -11.33 -6.48
N GLU A 346 -18.87 -11.34 -5.19
CA GLU A 346 -19.23 -12.57 -4.47
C GLU A 346 -20.56 -13.17 -5.00
N PRO A 347 -20.83 -14.48 -4.79
CA PRO A 347 -21.99 -15.15 -5.36
C PRO A 347 -23.32 -14.58 -4.82
N GLY A 348 -23.98 -13.74 -5.62
CA GLY A 348 -25.27 -13.13 -5.25
C GLY A 348 -25.66 -11.86 -6.00
N GLY A 349 -24.71 -11.19 -6.67
CA GLY A 349 -25.00 -10.04 -7.54
C GLY A 349 -24.79 -10.34 -9.04
N THR A 350 -25.06 -9.34 -9.88
CA THR A 350 -24.80 -9.37 -11.33
C THR A 350 -23.30 -9.26 -11.62
N ALA A 351 -22.57 -10.36 -11.38
CA ALA A 351 -21.12 -10.39 -11.45
C ALA A 351 -20.59 -9.96 -12.83
N THR A 352 -19.79 -8.90 -12.86
CA THR A 352 -18.90 -8.60 -13.99
C THR A 352 -17.80 -9.65 -14.02
N HIS A 353 -17.99 -10.64 -14.88
CA HIS A 353 -17.07 -11.74 -15.13
C HIS A 353 -16.04 -11.32 -16.19
N VAL A 354 -14.75 -11.44 -15.88
CA VAL A 354 -13.67 -11.27 -16.86
C VAL A 354 -13.13 -12.66 -17.22
N PRO A 355 -13.39 -13.15 -18.45
CA PRO A 355 -12.89 -14.43 -18.93
C PRO A 355 -11.37 -14.56 -18.82
N ALA A 356 -10.88 -15.78 -18.61
CA ALA A 356 -9.44 -16.09 -18.60
C ALA A 356 -8.67 -15.55 -19.83
N ALA A 357 -9.30 -15.54 -21.00
CA ALA A 357 -8.72 -15.10 -22.27
C ALA A 357 -8.51 -13.57 -22.36
N ASP A 358 -9.28 -12.80 -21.58
CA ASP A 358 -9.22 -11.35 -21.54
C ASP A 358 -8.14 -10.85 -20.55
N LEU A 359 -7.48 -11.78 -19.85
CA LEU A 359 -6.44 -11.49 -18.87
C LEU A 359 -5.05 -11.74 -19.47
N VAL A 360 -4.10 -10.87 -19.14
CA VAL A 360 -2.69 -11.11 -19.46
C VAL A 360 -2.04 -11.97 -18.38
N THR A 361 -1.22 -12.92 -18.81
CA THR A 361 -0.30 -13.66 -17.92
C THR A 361 1.14 -13.31 -18.29
N GLY A 362 2.05 -13.39 -17.33
CA GLY A 362 3.45 -13.14 -17.66
C GLY A 362 4.43 -13.39 -16.53
N SER A 363 5.67 -13.66 -16.93
CA SER A 363 6.82 -13.81 -16.05
C SER A 363 7.94 -12.86 -16.48
N ILE A 364 8.40 -12.02 -15.57
CA ILE A 364 9.56 -11.15 -15.78
C ILE A 364 10.59 -11.53 -14.72
N ASP A 365 11.70 -12.10 -15.16
CA ASP A 365 12.73 -12.67 -14.30
C ASP A 365 14.13 -12.12 -14.63
N ASN A 366 14.95 -11.89 -13.60
CA ASN A 366 16.36 -11.52 -13.73
C ASN A 366 16.61 -10.34 -14.70
N THR A 367 15.69 -9.37 -14.72
CA THR A 367 15.62 -8.31 -15.73
C THR A 367 15.93 -6.94 -15.14
N THR A 368 16.65 -6.10 -15.90
CA THR A 368 16.88 -4.69 -15.57
C THR A 368 16.01 -3.79 -16.45
N ILE A 369 15.38 -2.78 -15.86
CA ILE A 369 14.55 -1.80 -16.55
C ILE A 369 14.97 -0.40 -16.09
N SER A 370 15.33 0.50 -17.00
CA SER A 370 15.85 1.82 -16.61
C SER A 370 15.42 3.00 -17.48
N GLY A 371 15.03 4.12 -16.85
CA GLY A 371 14.63 5.35 -17.56
C GLY A 371 13.32 5.26 -18.36
N ASN A 372 12.54 4.19 -18.18
CA ASN A 372 11.21 4.08 -18.76
C ASN A 372 10.26 5.11 -18.12
N ALA A 373 9.14 5.44 -18.79
CA ALA A 373 8.14 6.33 -18.19
C ALA A 373 7.53 5.70 -16.92
N PHE A 374 6.99 4.49 -17.05
CA PHE A 374 6.75 3.57 -15.95
C PHE A 374 7.75 2.41 -16.07
N GLY A 375 8.37 1.99 -14.96
CA GLY A 375 9.30 0.87 -14.99
C GLY A 375 8.63 -0.41 -15.52
N LEU A 376 7.56 -0.83 -14.85
CA LEU A 376 6.70 -1.93 -15.29
C LEU A 376 5.24 -1.61 -14.96
N PHE A 377 4.34 -1.69 -15.94
CA PHE A 377 2.90 -1.52 -15.77
C PHE A 377 2.17 -2.83 -16.03
N VAL A 378 1.31 -3.26 -15.11
CA VAL A 378 0.53 -4.51 -15.22
C VAL A 378 -0.93 -4.25 -14.82
N SER A 379 -1.90 -4.45 -15.72
CA SER A 379 -3.34 -4.29 -15.43
C SER A 379 -4.11 -5.47 -16.04
N GLY A 380 -5.25 -5.87 -15.46
CA GLY A 380 -6.06 -6.98 -16.00
C GLY A 380 -5.27 -8.28 -16.14
N SER A 381 -4.57 -8.67 -15.07
CA SER A 381 -3.67 -9.82 -15.08
C SER A 381 -4.04 -10.85 -14.00
N ASN A 382 -3.63 -12.10 -14.22
CA ASN A 382 -3.77 -13.15 -13.21
C ASN A 382 -2.45 -13.91 -13.07
N GLN A 383 -2.06 -14.24 -11.84
CA GLN A 383 -0.89 -15.08 -11.52
C GLN A 383 0.47 -14.57 -12.06
N SER A 384 0.60 -13.27 -12.36
CA SER A 384 1.85 -12.68 -12.87
C SER A 384 3.02 -12.93 -11.91
N GLN A 385 4.20 -13.29 -12.44
CA GLN A 385 5.42 -13.54 -11.66
C GLN A 385 6.47 -12.47 -12.00
N ILE A 386 6.93 -11.72 -11.00
CA ILE A 386 7.91 -10.63 -11.19
C ILE A 386 9.05 -10.88 -10.19
N THR A 387 10.13 -11.51 -10.65
CA THR A 387 11.18 -12.06 -9.79
C THR A 387 12.58 -11.54 -10.12
N ASN A 388 13.41 -11.28 -9.10
CA ASN A 388 14.84 -10.98 -9.29
C ASN A 388 15.13 -9.73 -10.18
N ASN A 389 14.24 -8.73 -10.14
CA ASN A 389 14.29 -7.60 -11.07
C ASN A 389 14.91 -6.33 -10.47
N ARG A 390 15.41 -5.45 -11.35
CA ARG A 390 15.98 -4.14 -11.01
C ARG A 390 15.33 -3.07 -11.87
N ILE A 391 14.58 -2.16 -11.24
CA ILE A 391 13.86 -1.06 -11.87
C ILE A 391 14.49 0.25 -11.39
N GLU A 392 15.00 1.06 -12.31
CA GLU A 392 15.85 2.22 -11.98
C GLU A 392 15.46 3.50 -12.72
N ASN A 393 15.30 4.59 -11.98
CA ASN A 393 15.09 5.94 -12.52
C ASN A 393 13.86 6.07 -13.43
N SER A 394 12.74 5.42 -13.06
CA SER A 394 11.46 5.58 -13.77
C SER A 394 10.99 7.04 -13.73
N LEU A 395 10.47 7.55 -14.85
CA LEU A 395 10.10 8.96 -14.98
C LEU A 395 8.78 9.32 -14.27
N VAL A 396 7.94 8.32 -13.99
CA VAL A 396 6.74 8.34 -13.15
C VAL A 396 6.96 7.33 -12.01
N ASP A 397 6.25 6.20 -11.98
CA ASP A 397 6.37 5.18 -10.93
C ASP A 397 7.23 3.98 -11.35
N GLY A 398 7.73 3.25 -10.35
CA GLY A 398 8.55 2.05 -10.53
C GLY A 398 7.80 0.85 -11.09
N LEU A 399 7.17 0.09 -10.19
CA LEU A 399 6.33 -1.07 -10.54
C LEU A 399 4.87 -0.77 -10.18
N VAL A 400 4.00 -0.78 -11.18
CA VAL A 400 2.57 -0.51 -11.02
C VAL A 400 1.76 -1.76 -11.35
N MET A 401 1.16 -2.36 -10.33
CA MET A 401 0.02 -3.26 -10.49
C MET A 401 -1.25 -2.40 -10.47
N HIS A 402 -1.88 -2.27 -11.62
CA HIS A 402 -3.08 -1.49 -11.84
C HIS A 402 -4.35 -2.37 -11.82
N ARG A 403 -5.52 -1.75 -12.02
CA ARG A 403 -6.86 -2.37 -11.89
C ARG A 403 -6.94 -3.77 -12.51
N PHE A 404 -7.65 -4.65 -11.80
CA PHE A 404 -7.94 -6.04 -12.16
C PHE A 404 -6.72 -6.96 -12.27
N ALA A 405 -5.57 -6.59 -11.70
CA ALA A 405 -4.50 -7.54 -11.43
C ALA A 405 -4.81 -8.36 -10.16
N LYS A 406 -4.77 -9.69 -10.26
CA LYS A 406 -5.03 -10.62 -9.14
C LYS A 406 -3.96 -11.69 -9.00
N ASN A 407 -3.73 -12.15 -7.76
CA ASN A 407 -2.87 -13.30 -7.43
C ASN A 407 -1.41 -13.20 -7.93
N ALA A 408 -0.89 -11.99 -8.15
CA ALA A 408 0.49 -11.79 -8.61
C ALA A 408 1.50 -11.95 -7.48
N ASN A 409 2.69 -12.43 -7.83
CA ASN A 409 3.83 -12.61 -6.93
C ASN A 409 5.01 -11.77 -7.40
N ILE A 410 5.45 -10.85 -6.54
CA ILE A 410 6.57 -9.94 -6.76
C ILE A 410 7.62 -10.29 -5.70
N ALA A 411 8.75 -10.85 -6.12
CA ALA A 411 9.78 -11.33 -5.19
C ALA A 411 11.17 -10.83 -5.59
N ASN A 412 12.02 -10.53 -4.60
CA ASN A 412 13.41 -10.09 -4.83
C ASN A 412 13.53 -8.99 -5.91
N THR A 413 12.62 -8.01 -5.90
CA THR A 413 12.60 -6.92 -6.87
C THR A 413 13.08 -5.64 -6.19
N THR A 414 14.03 -4.95 -6.83
CA THR A 414 14.56 -3.66 -6.38
C THR A 414 14.02 -2.56 -7.28
N VAL A 415 13.37 -1.56 -6.69
CA VAL A 415 13.00 -0.31 -7.35
C VAL A 415 13.83 0.82 -6.74
N THR A 416 14.47 1.64 -7.57
CA THR A 416 15.31 2.74 -7.12
C THR A 416 15.16 4.00 -7.96
N GLY A 417 15.00 5.16 -7.33
CA GLY A 417 15.09 6.46 -8.01
C GLY A 417 13.91 6.82 -8.92
N SER A 418 12.74 6.16 -8.78
CA SER A 418 11.52 6.56 -9.50
C SER A 418 11.08 7.95 -9.05
N ARG A 419 10.52 8.77 -9.95
CA ARG A 419 10.08 10.14 -9.58
C ARG A 419 8.84 10.15 -8.69
N GLY A 420 7.94 9.19 -8.89
CA GLY A 420 6.80 8.94 -8.02
C GLY A 420 7.10 7.85 -7.00
N ASP A 421 6.22 6.87 -6.91
CA ASP A 421 6.29 5.76 -5.96
C ASP A 421 7.20 4.63 -6.47
N GLY A 422 7.75 3.86 -5.53
CA GLY A 422 8.51 2.66 -5.86
C GLY A 422 7.63 1.50 -6.36
N PHE A 423 6.70 1.05 -5.51
CA PHE A 423 5.72 0.02 -5.84
C PHE A 423 4.31 0.57 -5.62
N VAL A 424 3.43 0.42 -6.61
CA VAL A 424 2.03 0.85 -6.56
C VAL A 424 1.13 -0.35 -6.83
N LEU A 425 0.28 -0.69 -5.87
CA LEU A 425 -0.88 -1.56 -6.05
C LEU A 425 -2.12 -0.66 -6.06
N ALA A 426 -2.72 -0.45 -7.22
CA ALA A 426 -3.88 0.44 -7.38
C ALA A 426 -5.18 -0.25 -6.92
N ARG A 427 -6.27 0.54 -6.89
CA ARG A 427 -7.64 0.04 -6.67
C ARG A 427 -7.96 -1.13 -7.61
N ALA A 428 -8.84 -2.02 -7.15
CA ALA A 428 -9.17 -3.27 -7.84
C ALA A 428 -7.99 -4.23 -8.08
N THR A 429 -6.95 -4.19 -7.24
CA THR A 429 -5.95 -5.25 -7.13
C THR A 429 -6.23 -6.15 -5.92
N GLU A 430 -6.06 -7.46 -6.07
CA GLU A 430 -6.32 -8.42 -4.98
C GLU A 430 -5.20 -9.45 -4.86
N LYS A 431 -4.92 -9.87 -3.61
CA LYS A 431 -4.04 -11.01 -3.31
C LYS A 431 -2.65 -10.87 -3.96
N ILE A 432 -2.15 -9.64 -4.05
CA ILE A 432 -0.80 -9.38 -4.55
C ILE A 432 0.19 -9.57 -3.41
N ARG A 433 1.19 -10.42 -3.62
CA ARG A 433 2.23 -10.69 -2.63
C ARG A 433 3.55 -10.06 -3.08
N ILE A 434 4.08 -9.17 -2.25
CA ILE A 434 5.40 -8.56 -2.40
C ILE A 434 6.30 -9.16 -1.31
N THR A 435 7.35 -9.89 -1.69
CA THR A 435 8.34 -10.45 -0.74
C THR A 435 9.76 -10.00 -1.07
N ASP A 436 10.59 -9.87 -0.02
CA ASP A 436 12.04 -9.74 -0.12
C ASP A 436 12.50 -8.60 -1.07
N SER A 437 11.66 -7.57 -1.21
CA SER A 437 11.78 -6.54 -2.23
C SER A 437 12.23 -5.21 -1.62
N THR A 438 12.95 -4.40 -2.39
CA THR A 438 13.57 -3.16 -1.92
C THR A 438 13.03 -1.97 -2.69
N SER A 439 12.54 -0.96 -1.97
CA SER A 439 12.10 0.32 -2.52
C SER A 439 12.97 1.45 -1.93
N GLU A 440 13.80 2.08 -2.76
CA GLU A 440 14.83 3.00 -2.29
C GLU A 440 14.91 4.31 -3.08
N ARG A 441 15.03 5.44 -2.37
CA ARG A 441 15.32 6.76 -2.96
C ARG A 441 14.34 7.17 -4.08
N ASN A 442 13.09 6.72 -4.02
CA ASN A 442 12.02 7.19 -4.89
C ASN A 442 11.49 8.55 -4.39
N GLY A 443 10.92 9.36 -5.29
CA GLY A 443 10.51 10.73 -5.00
C GLY A 443 9.31 10.84 -4.06
N GLN A 444 8.46 9.81 -3.99
CA GLN A 444 7.28 9.75 -3.13
C GLN A 444 7.36 8.57 -2.13
N ASN A 445 6.39 7.66 -2.12
CA ASN A 445 6.33 6.56 -1.17
C ASN A 445 7.24 5.38 -1.60
N GLY A 446 7.65 4.57 -0.64
CA GLY A 446 8.31 3.29 -0.93
C GLY A 446 7.36 2.27 -1.54
N PHE A 447 6.23 2.03 -0.87
CA PHE A 447 5.17 1.13 -1.31
C PHE A 447 3.80 1.79 -1.06
N THR A 448 2.91 1.77 -2.04
CA THR A 448 1.53 2.26 -1.94
C THR A 448 0.58 1.13 -2.30
N VAL A 449 -0.39 0.84 -1.43
CA VAL A 449 -1.39 -0.21 -1.63
C VAL A 449 -2.78 0.39 -1.45
N ASN A 450 -3.59 0.40 -2.50
CA ASN A 450 -4.94 0.95 -2.48
C ASN A 450 -5.98 -0.14 -2.72
N GLY A 451 -6.63 -0.57 -1.65
CA GLY A 451 -7.77 -1.50 -1.66
C GLY A 451 -9.14 -0.82 -1.61
N ALA A 452 -9.21 0.52 -1.66
CA ALA A 452 -10.49 1.23 -1.66
C ALA A 452 -11.36 0.87 -2.87
N ALA A 453 -12.68 1.03 -2.71
CA ALA A 453 -13.66 0.73 -3.74
C ALA A 453 -13.46 1.57 -5.02
N LEU A 454 -13.96 1.07 -6.16
CA LEU A 454 -13.88 1.79 -7.43
C LEU A 454 -14.83 3.00 -7.46
N ALA A 455 -15.93 2.95 -6.70
CA ALA A 455 -16.79 4.08 -6.42
C ALA A 455 -17.29 4.08 -4.96
N GLU A 456 -17.64 5.25 -4.45
CA GLU A 456 -18.21 5.48 -3.11
C GLU A 456 -19.75 5.51 -3.11
N GLY A 457 -20.36 5.40 -4.31
CA GLY A 457 -21.80 5.44 -4.53
C GLY A 457 -22.15 5.17 -6.00
N PRO A 458 -23.43 5.38 -6.40
CA PRO A 458 -23.85 5.17 -7.78
C PRO A 458 -22.98 5.95 -8.77
N SER A 459 -22.45 5.25 -9.77
CA SER A 459 -21.56 5.81 -10.80
C SER A 459 -22.11 5.53 -12.19
N ALA A 460 -21.84 6.44 -13.14
CA ALA A 460 -22.37 6.35 -14.50
C ALA A 460 -21.90 5.10 -15.28
N SER A 461 -20.77 4.49 -14.89
CA SER A 461 -20.25 3.24 -15.45
C SER A 461 -20.59 1.99 -14.62
N GLY A 462 -21.32 2.12 -13.50
CA GLY A 462 -21.69 0.98 -12.65
C GLY A 462 -20.50 0.33 -11.93
N GLU A 463 -19.49 1.13 -11.56
CA GLU A 463 -18.30 0.66 -10.83
C GLU A 463 -18.66 -0.02 -9.50
N SER A 464 -17.82 -0.97 -9.09
CA SER A 464 -18.02 -1.72 -7.85
C SER A 464 -17.83 -0.87 -6.60
N LEU A 465 -18.77 -1.01 -5.66
CA LEU A 465 -18.69 -0.48 -4.28
C LEU A 465 -17.91 -1.42 -3.34
N GLN A 466 -17.48 -2.60 -3.82
CA GLN A 466 -16.70 -3.55 -3.01
C GLN A 466 -15.27 -3.04 -2.81
N THR A 467 -14.73 -3.29 -1.62
CA THR A 467 -13.31 -3.06 -1.33
C THR A 467 -12.47 -4.28 -1.71
N PHE A 468 -11.19 -4.06 -1.96
CA PHE A 468 -10.24 -5.07 -2.44
C PHE A 468 -9.18 -5.35 -1.39
N GLY A 469 -8.66 -6.58 -1.36
CA GLY A 469 -7.94 -7.03 -0.16
C GLY A 469 -7.02 -8.23 -0.33
N GLY A 470 -6.45 -8.63 0.80
CA GLY A 470 -5.54 -9.78 0.92
C GLY A 470 -4.15 -9.57 0.30
N SER A 471 -3.79 -8.34 -0.06
CA SER A 471 -2.43 -8.00 -0.53
C SER A 471 -1.46 -7.82 0.64
N SER A 472 -0.21 -8.25 0.45
CA SER A 472 0.78 -8.37 1.52
C SER A 472 2.17 -7.92 1.11
N ILE A 473 2.83 -7.12 1.95
CA ILE A 473 4.26 -6.78 1.86
C ILE A 473 4.99 -7.51 2.99
N SER A 474 5.95 -8.37 2.69
CA SER A 474 6.70 -9.12 3.71
C SER A 474 8.21 -9.12 3.47
N ASN A 475 9.00 -9.17 4.54
CA ASN A 475 10.47 -9.24 4.51
C ASN A 475 11.14 -8.16 3.65
N SER A 476 10.47 -7.03 3.42
CA SER A 476 10.84 -6.04 2.41
C SER A 476 11.51 -4.82 3.04
N VAL A 477 12.19 -4.02 2.22
CA VAL A 477 12.93 -2.83 2.68
C VAL A 477 12.38 -1.58 2.00
N SER A 478 12.03 -0.57 2.79
CA SER A 478 11.76 0.79 2.32
C SER A 478 12.82 1.72 2.89
N ARG A 479 13.58 2.44 2.06
CA ARG A 479 14.70 3.28 2.53
C ARG A 479 14.82 4.61 1.79
N GLY A 480 14.80 5.71 2.54
CA GLY A 480 15.15 7.04 2.02
C GLY A 480 14.26 7.52 0.87
N ASN A 481 13.00 7.06 0.83
CA ASN A 481 11.98 7.56 -0.09
C ASN A 481 11.49 8.94 0.37
N GLY A 482 11.07 9.79 -0.56
CA GLY A 482 10.79 11.21 -0.32
C GLY A 482 9.60 11.49 0.60
N HIS A 483 8.68 10.54 0.77
CA HIS A 483 7.46 10.70 1.55
C HIS A 483 7.29 9.59 2.61
N TYR A 484 6.41 8.61 2.41
CA TYR A 484 6.19 7.52 3.38
C TYR A 484 6.98 6.25 3.05
N GLY A 485 7.27 5.46 4.09
CA GLY A 485 7.85 4.14 3.91
C GLY A 485 6.90 3.16 3.21
N VAL A 486 5.67 3.07 3.73
CA VAL A 486 4.52 2.33 3.18
C VAL A 486 3.24 3.13 3.41
N GLU A 487 2.35 3.19 2.41
CA GLU A 487 0.97 3.71 2.54
C GLU A 487 -0.05 2.64 2.16
N LEU A 488 -1.04 2.40 3.03
CA LEU A 488 -2.18 1.52 2.83
C LEU A 488 -3.47 2.36 2.83
N LEU A 489 -4.29 2.20 1.79
CA LEU A 489 -5.47 3.02 1.49
C LEU A 489 -6.70 2.13 1.29
N GLY A 490 -7.63 2.16 2.25
CA GLY A 490 -8.83 1.33 2.25
C GLY A 490 -8.55 -0.16 2.13
N GLY A 491 -9.54 -0.91 1.68
CA GLY A 491 -9.41 -2.36 1.51
C GLY A 491 -9.55 -3.13 2.81
N HIS A 492 -9.41 -4.46 2.70
CA HIS A 492 -9.51 -5.36 3.83
C HIS A 492 -8.35 -6.36 3.85
N LYS A 493 -7.94 -6.83 5.03
CA LYS A 493 -6.89 -7.86 5.21
C LYS A 493 -5.56 -7.49 4.51
N LEU A 494 -5.22 -6.20 4.48
CA LEU A 494 -3.92 -5.72 4.01
C LEU A 494 -2.84 -6.00 5.06
N SER A 495 -1.61 -6.31 4.65
CA SER A 495 -0.55 -6.64 5.62
C SER A 495 0.84 -6.11 5.26
N VAL A 496 1.59 -5.72 6.30
CA VAL A 496 3.00 -5.34 6.25
C VAL A 496 3.72 -6.10 7.37
N GLN A 497 4.61 -7.02 7.00
CA GLN A 497 5.20 -7.98 7.95
C GLN A 497 6.72 -8.06 7.84
N ASN A 498 7.41 -8.18 8.98
CA ASN A 498 8.87 -8.42 9.07
C ASN A 498 9.74 -7.48 8.22
N SER A 499 9.24 -6.28 7.91
CA SER A 499 9.83 -5.37 6.93
C SER A 499 10.61 -4.25 7.62
N LYS A 500 11.65 -3.73 6.95
CA LYS A 500 12.52 -2.67 7.48
C LYS A 500 12.23 -1.34 6.78
N ILE A 501 11.80 -0.36 7.55
CA ILE A 501 11.40 0.97 7.07
C ILE A 501 12.36 2.02 7.64
N ILE A 502 13.11 2.68 6.77
CA ILE A 502 14.23 3.56 7.13
C ILE A 502 14.01 4.96 6.54
N GLY A 503 13.92 5.96 7.41
CA GLY A 503 13.63 7.34 7.05
C GLY A 503 12.16 7.57 6.69
N GLY A 504 11.94 8.61 5.88
CA GLY A 504 10.61 9.11 5.52
C GLY A 504 10.01 10.02 6.58
N ASP A 505 8.98 10.78 6.19
CA ASP A 505 8.23 11.62 7.12
C ASP A 505 7.41 10.78 8.12
N MET A 506 6.79 9.71 7.61
CA MET A 506 6.13 8.67 8.39
C MET A 506 6.49 7.27 7.85
N GLY A 507 6.57 6.29 8.73
CA GLY A 507 7.05 4.94 8.38
C GLY A 507 5.99 4.11 7.66
N ILE A 508 4.96 3.68 8.38
CA ILE A 508 3.79 2.96 7.82
C ILE A 508 2.54 3.80 8.08
N VAL A 509 1.78 4.10 7.03
CA VAL A 509 0.53 4.88 7.10
C VAL A 509 -0.63 4.01 6.64
N VAL A 510 -1.72 3.97 7.41
CA VAL A 510 -2.97 3.29 7.07
C VAL A 510 -4.11 4.31 7.15
N ARG A 511 -4.92 4.42 6.08
CA ARG A 511 -6.05 5.35 6.03
C ARG A 511 -7.15 4.95 5.03
N GLU A 512 -8.17 5.79 4.89
CA GLU A 512 -9.33 5.61 3.98
C GLU A 512 -10.18 4.37 4.32
N SER A 513 -10.54 4.20 5.60
CA SER A 513 -11.38 3.10 6.11
C SER A 513 -10.94 1.70 5.69
N ALA A 514 -9.64 1.41 5.86
CA ALA A 514 -9.13 0.05 5.74
C ALA A 514 -9.58 -0.81 6.95
N THR A 515 -9.78 -2.11 6.74
CA THR A 515 -10.20 -3.04 7.79
C THR A 515 -9.31 -4.27 7.90
N GLU A 516 -9.27 -4.92 9.07
CA GLU A 516 -8.48 -6.13 9.35
C GLU A 516 -6.98 -5.99 8.99
N VAL A 517 -6.41 -4.80 9.11
CA VAL A 517 -5.03 -4.50 8.67
C VAL A 517 -4.01 -5.09 9.64
N GLN A 518 -3.01 -5.81 9.14
CA GLN A 518 -1.99 -6.47 9.97
C GLN A 518 -0.61 -5.87 9.76
N ILE A 519 -0.08 -5.20 10.81
CA ILE A 519 1.27 -4.63 10.82
C ILE A 519 2.06 -5.35 11.92
N SER A 520 2.93 -6.30 11.55
CA SER A 520 3.62 -7.14 12.52
C SER A 520 5.12 -7.36 12.29
N GLY A 521 5.89 -7.40 13.39
CA GLY A 521 7.32 -7.71 13.36
C GLY A 521 8.20 -6.70 12.60
N ASN A 522 7.68 -5.52 12.25
CA ASN A 522 8.41 -4.55 11.43
C ASN A 522 9.45 -3.78 12.25
N GLN A 523 10.50 -3.33 11.58
CA GLN A 523 11.56 -2.48 12.14
C GLN A 523 11.52 -1.10 11.49
N LEU A 524 11.18 -0.07 12.27
CA LEU A 524 11.02 1.30 11.80
C LEU A 524 12.06 2.19 12.49
N THR A 525 12.90 2.85 11.69
CA THR A 525 13.98 3.72 12.17
C THR A 525 14.03 5.03 11.38
N GLU A 526 14.38 6.14 12.04
CA GLU A 526 14.67 7.45 11.42
C GLU A 526 13.45 8.20 10.83
N GLN A 527 12.22 7.86 11.24
CA GLN A 527 11.01 8.61 10.85
C GLN A 527 10.95 9.99 11.50
N VAL A 528 10.61 11.03 10.72
CA VAL A 528 10.57 12.42 11.22
C VAL A 528 9.40 12.66 12.18
N ARG A 529 8.18 12.26 11.80
CA ARG A 529 6.96 12.51 12.59
C ARG A 529 6.45 11.28 13.32
N GLN A 530 6.15 10.20 12.59
CA GLN A 530 5.44 9.05 13.14
C GLN A 530 6.03 7.72 12.64
N GLY A 531 6.22 6.76 13.54
CA GLY A 531 6.60 5.40 13.16
C GLY A 531 5.47 4.73 12.39
N ILE A 532 4.35 4.50 13.06
CA ILE A 532 3.12 3.98 12.45
C ILE A 532 1.99 5.01 12.65
N SER A 533 1.26 5.32 11.57
CA SER A 533 0.07 6.17 11.58
C SER A 533 -1.14 5.35 11.11
N VAL A 534 -2.19 5.30 11.90
CA VAL A 534 -3.48 4.67 11.55
C VAL A 534 -4.55 5.75 11.71
N ARG A 535 -5.28 6.09 10.66
CA ARG A 535 -6.18 7.24 10.70
C ARG A 535 -7.31 7.17 9.69
N ASP A 536 -8.23 8.11 9.76
CA ASP A 536 -9.23 8.34 8.71
C ASP A 536 -10.16 7.10 8.54
N GLY A 537 -10.75 6.65 9.65
CA GLY A 537 -11.82 5.63 9.69
C GLY A 537 -11.37 4.17 9.66
N VAL A 538 -10.11 3.86 9.99
CA VAL A 538 -9.58 2.49 9.99
C VAL A 538 -10.08 1.69 11.19
N GLU A 539 -10.50 0.45 10.95
CA GLU A 539 -11.08 -0.46 11.94
C GLU A 539 -10.30 -1.79 12.01
N ASP A 540 -10.34 -2.47 13.17
CA ASP A 540 -9.72 -3.78 13.39
C ASP A 540 -8.23 -3.87 13.00
N ALA A 541 -7.48 -2.78 13.12
CA ALA A 541 -6.04 -2.77 12.87
C ALA A 541 -5.28 -3.55 13.96
N SER A 542 -4.43 -4.49 13.57
CA SER A 542 -3.58 -5.29 14.46
C SER A 542 -2.12 -4.90 14.31
N LEU A 543 -1.58 -4.21 15.32
CA LEU A 543 -0.20 -3.71 15.38
C LEU A 543 0.57 -4.54 16.42
N ALA A 544 1.30 -5.57 15.98
CA ALA A 544 1.87 -6.59 16.86
C ALA A 544 3.40 -6.73 16.74
N GLY A 545 4.13 -6.58 17.85
CA GLY A 545 5.57 -6.88 17.89
C GLY A 545 6.46 -5.97 17.03
N ASN A 546 6.01 -4.77 16.67
CA ASN A 546 6.81 -3.84 15.87
C ASN A 546 7.85 -3.13 16.74
N THR A 547 9.04 -2.89 16.19
CA THR A 547 10.11 -2.11 16.83
C THR A 547 10.25 -0.75 16.14
N ILE A 548 10.07 0.34 16.89
CA ILE A 548 10.10 1.72 16.39
C ILE A 548 11.18 2.50 17.14
N VAL A 549 12.12 3.13 16.42
CA VAL A 549 13.27 3.82 17.03
C VAL A 549 13.41 5.25 16.51
N GLY A 550 13.41 6.22 17.43
CA GLY A 550 13.74 7.63 17.17
C GLY A 550 12.62 8.52 16.62
N ALA A 551 11.45 7.97 16.30
CA ALA A 551 10.31 8.73 15.81
C ALA A 551 9.78 9.73 16.87
N ARG A 552 9.28 10.91 16.44
CA ARG A 552 8.70 11.89 17.38
C ARG A 552 7.50 11.31 18.14
N THR A 553 6.58 10.67 17.42
CA THR A 553 5.55 9.79 18.00
C THR A 553 5.77 8.37 17.48
N GLY A 554 5.73 7.37 18.37
CA GLY A 554 5.92 5.98 17.95
C GLY A 554 4.76 5.46 17.10
N ILE A 555 3.58 5.31 17.72
CA ILE A 555 2.33 4.94 17.05
C ILE A 555 1.29 6.04 17.24
N TYR A 556 0.60 6.43 16.18
CA TYR A 556 -0.44 7.44 16.17
C TYR A 556 -1.74 6.87 15.60
N LEU A 557 -2.83 7.01 16.34
CA LEU A 557 -4.19 6.69 15.92
C LEU A 557 -5.05 7.95 15.88
N ARG A 558 -5.87 8.11 14.83
CA ARG A 558 -6.86 9.19 14.75
C ARG A 558 -8.15 8.77 14.06
N ASP A 559 -9.28 8.85 14.76
CA ASP A 559 -10.59 8.44 14.24
C ASP A 559 -10.51 7.01 13.69
N SER A 560 -9.97 6.09 14.51
CA SER A 560 -9.58 4.72 14.13
C SER A 560 -9.36 3.83 15.36
N SER A 561 -9.71 2.55 15.25
CA SER A 561 -9.56 1.55 16.30
C SER A 561 -8.51 0.48 15.98
N GLY A 562 -7.95 -0.15 17.01
CA GLY A 562 -7.01 -1.25 16.81
C GLY A 562 -6.39 -1.84 18.08
N LYS A 563 -5.70 -2.97 17.89
CA LYS A 563 -5.01 -3.75 18.92
C LYS A 563 -3.50 -3.57 18.79
N LEU A 564 -2.91 -2.89 19.75
CA LEU A 564 -1.49 -2.58 19.84
C LEU A 564 -0.85 -3.47 20.90
N THR A 565 -0.22 -4.57 20.47
CA THR A 565 0.28 -5.61 21.38
C THR A 565 1.77 -5.88 21.22
N GLY A 566 2.53 -5.84 22.32
CA GLY A 566 3.94 -6.28 22.31
C GLY A 566 4.90 -5.40 21.51
N ASN A 567 4.52 -4.17 21.17
CA ASN A 567 5.37 -3.26 20.40
C ASN A 567 6.48 -2.67 21.29
N VAL A 568 7.63 -2.40 20.68
CA VAL A 568 8.82 -1.86 21.36
C VAL A 568 9.15 -0.50 20.76
N ILE A 569 8.90 0.57 21.51
CA ILE A 569 9.12 1.95 21.07
C ILE A 569 10.29 2.53 21.86
N LYS A 570 11.34 3.01 21.17
CA LYS A 570 12.58 3.49 21.79
C LYS A 570 12.95 4.89 21.32
N GLY A 571 13.30 5.75 22.26
CA GLY A 571 13.75 7.11 21.98
C GLY A 571 12.66 8.04 21.43
N ALA A 572 11.38 7.76 21.72
CA ALA A 572 10.29 8.61 21.26
C ALA A 572 10.41 10.04 21.82
N GLY A 573 10.18 11.05 20.98
CA GLY A 573 10.44 12.45 21.31
C GLY A 573 9.27 13.27 21.86
N ALA A 574 8.04 12.74 21.80
CA ALA A 574 6.83 13.39 22.31
C ALA A 574 5.86 12.39 22.97
N HIS A 575 5.56 11.26 22.31
CA HIS A 575 4.67 10.21 22.82
C HIS A 575 5.09 8.84 22.29
N GLY A 576 4.92 7.79 23.09
CA GLY A 576 5.06 6.41 22.61
C GLY A 576 3.89 6.05 21.70
N ILE A 577 2.68 6.12 22.24
CA ILE A 577 1.40 5.86 21.57
C ILE A 577 0.49 7.08 21.76
N THR A 578 -0.33 7.43 20.78
CA THR A 578 -1.27 8.56 20.85
C THR A 578 -2.56 8.24 20.13
N PHE A 579 -3.70 8.52 20.76
CA PHE A 579 -5.04 8.47 20.19
C PHE A 579 -5.63 9.89 20.10
N VAL A 580 -6.42 10.15 19.06
CA VAL A 580 -7.11 11.42 18.81
C VAL A 580 -8.47 11.12 18.17
N GLY A 581 -9.53 11.81 18.60
CA GLY A 581 -10.87 11.57 18.08
C GLY A 581 -11.37 10.17 18.46
N ASP A 582 -12.17 9.54 17.62
CA ASP A 582 -12.75 8.25 17.98
C ASP A 582 -11.72 7.11 17.95
N ALA A 583 -11.80 6.24 18.95
CA ALA A 583 -10.89 5.12 19.17
C ALA A 583 -11.57 3.94 19.91
N GLU A 584 -12.91 3.88 19.91
CA GLU A 584 -13.68 2.84 20.62
C GLU A 584 -13.19 1.41 20.30
N GLY A 585 -13.07 0.57 21.34
CA GLY A 585 -12.64 -0.81 21.21
C GLY A 585 -11.14 -1.01 21.03
N SER A 586 -10.34 0.06 21.12
CA SER A 586 -8.88 -0.04 21.03
C SER A 586 -8.27 -0.73 22.24
N GLU A 587 -7.24 -1.54 22.01
CA GLU A 587 -6.50 -2.24 23.06
C GLU A 587 -5.01 -1.91 22.98
N VAL A 588 -4.39 -1.56 24.11
CA VAL A 588 -2.95 -1.28 24.21
C VAL A 588 -2.38 -2.18 25.29
N ARG A 589 -1.78 -3.31 24.90
CA ARG A 589 -1.31 -4.34 25.85
C ARG A 589 0.16 -4.72 25.69
N ASN A 590 0.86 -4.97 26.80
CA ASN A 590 2.21 -5.57 26.80
C ASN A 590 3.27 -4.78 25.99
N ASN A 591 3.10 -3.47 25.76
CA ASN A 591 4.05 -2.67 24.99
C ASN A 591 5.21 -2.18 25.88
N THR A 592 6.41 -2.05 25.31
CA THR A 592 7.56 -1.43 25.98
C THR A 592 7.79 -0.03 25.41
N LEU A 593 7.59 1.00 26.22
CA LEU A 593 7.57 2.41 25.78
C LEU A 593 8.68 3.20 26.46
N GLN A 594 9.74 3.51 25.69
CA GLN A 594 10.93 4.23 26.16
C GLN A 594 11.11 5.53 25.38
N GLY A 595 11.30 6.65 26.07
CA GLY A 595 11.34 7.96 25.44
C GLY A 595 11.17 9.12 26.42
N ARG A 596 10.83 10.29 25.88
CA ARG A 596 10.59 11.52 26.63
C ARG A 596 9.41 12.27 26.06
N GLY A 597 8.59 12.85 26.94
CA GLY A 597 7.41 13.62 26.54
C GLY A 597 6.35 13.62 27.62
N THR A 598 5.17 14.19 27.34
CA THR A 598 4.14 14.41 28.37
C THR A 598 3.33 13.16 28.74
N SER A 599 3.37 12.10 27.92
CA SER A 599 2.86 10.78 28.29
C SER A 599 3.36 9.67 27.35
N ALA A 600 3.58 8.46 27.90
CA ALA A 600 3.96 7.28 27.13
C ALA A 600 2.81 6.81 26.21
N VAL A 601 1.61 6.68 26.75
CA VAL A 601 0.34 6.54 26.02
C VAL A 601 -0.44 7.84 26.19
N SER A 602 -1.11 8.34 25.15
CA SER A 602 -1.85 9.61 25.18
C SER A 602 -3.27 9.43 24.66
N THR A 603 -4.24 9.49 25.58
CA THR A 603 -5.69 9.32 25.35
C THR A 603 -6.49 10.58 25.72
N SER A 604 -5.84 11.69 26.07
CA SER A 604 -6.48 12.94 26.51
C SER A 604 -7.25 13.70 25.42
N ARG A 605 -7.18 13.24 24.17
CA ARG A 605 -7.85 13.81 22.99
C ARG A 605 -8.69 12.78 22.25
N SER A 606 -8.92 11.60 22.83
CA SER A 606 -9.75 10.55 22.23
C SER A 606 -11.08 10.37 22.96
N SER A 607 -12.02 9.75 22.25
CA SER A 607 -13.29 9.22 22.76
C SER A 607 -13.37 7.71 22.55
N GLY A 608 -14.43 7.09 23.08
CA GLY A 608 -14.57 5.63 23.09
C GLY A 608 -13.85 4.98 24.27
N ASP A 609 -14.14 3.69 24.51
CA ASP A 609 -13.42 2.90 25.51
C ASP A 609 -12.08 2.39 24.93
N ILE A 610 -11.01 2.53 25.72
CA ILE A 610 -9.63 2.16 25.34
C ILE A 610 -9.02 1.37 26.49
N VAL A 611 -8.69 0.11 26.24
CA VAL A 611 -8.12 -0.78 27.25
C VAL A 611 -6.60 -0.66 27.27
N GLU A 612 -6.06 0.10 28.23
CA GLU A 612 -4.62 0.17 28.52
C GLU A 612 -4.25 -0.85 29.62
N ASP A 613 -3.38 -1.83 29.32
CA ASP A 613 -3.05 -2.94 30.24
C ASP A 613 -1.59 -3.43 30.09
N ASP A 614 -0.95 -3.86 31.17
CA ASP A 614 0.42 -4.42 31.21
C ASP A 614 1.52 -3.71 30.37
N ASN A 615 1.44 -2.39 30.18
CA ASN A 615 2.43 -1.64 29.40
C ASN A 615 3.63 -1.22 30.26
N ASN A 616 4.85 -1.60 29.88
CA ASN A 616 6.07 -1.13 30.54
C ASN A 616 6.41 0.29 30.08
N THR A 617 6.34 1.24 31.02
CA THR A 617 6.71 2.65 30.81
C THR A 617 7.87 3.12 31.70
N ASP A 618 8.64 2.20 32.29
CA ASP A 618 9.71 2.54 33.26
C ASP A 618 10.82 3.38 32.61
N GLY A 619 11.04 3.19 31.31
CA GLY A 619 11.94 3.99 30.49
C GLY A 619 11.35 5.30 29.95
N TRP A 620 10.23 5.78 30.50
CA TRP A 620 9.58 7.02 30.05
C TRP A 620 9.89 8.23 30.95
N THR A 621 10.54 9.23 30.36
CA THR A 621 10.79 10.53 31.03
C THR A 621 9.61 11.47 30.85
N ASP A 622 8.77 11.61 31.87
CA ASP A 622 7.61 12.52 31.86
C ASP A 622 8.01 14.00 31.99
N THR A 623 7.93 14.72 30.88
CA THR A 623 8.24 16.15 30.75
C THR A 623 7.03 17.08 30.99
N ALA A 624 5.88 16.57 31.45
CA ALA A 624 4.74 17.41 31.80
C ALA A 624 5.08 18.36 32.96
N SER A 625 4.53 19.57 32.94
CA SER A 625 4.73 20.54 34.02
C SER A 625 4.13 20.03 35.34
N LEU A 626 4.68 20.51 36.47
CA LEU A 626 4.15 20.18 37.81
C LEU A 626 2.63 20.44 37.92
N TRP A 627 2.13 21.49 37.25
CA TRP A 627 0.71 21.81 37.17
C TRP A 627 -0.10 20.78 36.38
N MET A 628 0.42 20.27 35.26
CA MET A 628 -0.23 19.17 34.52
C MET A 628 -0.23 17.87 35.33
N LYS A 629 0.87 17.55 36.02
CA LYS A 629 0.95 16.40 36.93
C LYS A 629 -0.08 16.53 38.05
N PHE A 630 -0.14 17.68 38.74
CA PHE A 630 -1.15 17.98 39.75
C PHE A 630 -2.58 17.80 39.23
N ARG A 631 -2.91 18.39 38.07
CA ARG A 631 -4.24 18.25 37.45
C ARG A 631 -4.58 16.80 37.05
N ARG A 632 -3.59 15.98 36.67
CA ARG A 632 -3.77 14.55 36.39
C ARG A 632 -4.05 13.73 37.66
N TYR A 633 -3.44 14.08 38.79
CA TYR A 633 -3.66 13.41 40.07
C TYR A 633 -4.95 13.84 40.80
N LEU A 634 -5.53 15.00 40.45
CA LEU A 634 -6.81 15.51 40.97
C LEU A 634 -8.05 14.76 40.42
N THR A 635 -8.05 13.43 40.47
CA THR A 635 -9.28 12.64 40.23
C THR A 635 -10.23 12.77 41.45
N PRO A 636 -11.55 12.63 41.27
CA PRO A 636 -12.50 12.70 42.39
C PRO A 636 -12.17 11.70 43.52
N MET A 637 -11.71 10.50 43.16
CA MET A 637 -11.28 9.47 44.11
C MET A 637 -10.05 9.91 44.91
N ASN A 638 -9.02 10.45 44.25
CA ASN A 638 -7.81 10.93 44.92
C ASN A 638 -8.09 12.15 45.81
N LEU A 639 -9.03 13.01 45.41
CA LEU A 639 -9.51 14.12 46.23
C LEU A 639 -10.20 13.64 47.52
N ILE A 640 -11.03 12.59 47.44
CA ILE A 640 -11.64 11.95 48.61
C ILE A 640 -10.56 11.38 49.52
N TRP A 641 -9.62 10.59 48.99
CA TRP A 641 -8.52 10.02 49.79
C TRP A 641 -7.61 11.09 50.41
N ALA A 642 -7.27 12.14 49.67
CA ALA A 642 -6.52 13.28 50.20
C ALA A 642 -7.28 13.96 51.36
N GLY A 643 -8.61 14.11 51.23
CA GLY A 643 -9.48 14.59 52.32
C GLY A 643 -9.46 13.68 53.55
N VAL A 644 -9.51 12.35 53.37
CA VAL A 644 -9.40 11.36 54.45
C VAL A 644 -8.04 11.44 55.14
N PHE A 645 -6.93 11.46 54.39
CA PHE A 645 -5.60 11.61 54.95
C PHE A 645 -5.42 12.95 55.70
N LEU A 646 -5.97 14.04 55.16
CA LEU A 646 -5.92 15.36 55.80
C LEU A 646 -6.78 15.40 57.09
N MET A 647 -7.92 14.71 57.12
CA MET A 647 -8.72 14.54 58.33
C MET A 647 -7.98 13.74 59.42
N VAL A 648 -7.32 12.63 59.06
CA VAL A 648 -6.49 11.84 59.98
C VAL A 648 -5.33 12.69 60.51
N LEU A 649 -4.62 13.41 59.63
CA LEU A 649 -3.51 14.28 60.00
C LEU A 649 -3.96 15.42 60.92
N PHE A 650 -5.09 16.06 60.62
CA PHE A 650 -5.65 17.13 61.46
C PHE A 650 -6.10 16.61 62.84
N SER A 651 -6.70 15.42 62.90
CA SER A 651 -7.03 14.75 64.16
C SER A 651 -5.77 14.48 65.00
N MET A 652 -4.72 13.97 64.35
CA MET A 652 -3.42 13.68 64.99
C MET A 652 -2.72 14.94 65.50
N LEU A 653 -2.74 16.03 64.73
CA LEU A 653 -2.21 17.34 65.15
C LEU A 653 -3.03 17.96 66.29
N ARG A 654 -4.37 17.85 66.25
CA ARG A 654 -5.27 18.30 67.32
C ARG A 654 -5.07 17.52 68.62
N ALA A 655 -4.79 16.23 68.54
CA ALA A 655 -4.44 15.39 69.68
C ALA A 655 -3.06 15.76 70.26
N ARG A 656 -2.09 16.13 69.41
CA ARG A 656 -0.71 16.41 69.82
C ARG A 656 -0.51 17.82 70.39
N ASN A 657 -1.27 18.83 69.95
CA ASN A 657 -1.15 20.22 70.39
C ASN A 657 -2.06 20.59 71.59
N GLY A 658 -2.56 19.62 72.36
CA GLY A 658 -3.36 19.91 73.57
C GLY A 658 -4.68 20.64 73.26
N GLY A 659 -5.54 20.01 72.45
CA GLY A 659 -6.68 20.68 71.82
C GLY A 659 -7.61 21.47 72.74
N LEU A 660 -8.10 22.62 72.23
CA LEU A 660 -9.18 23.39 72.85
C LEU A 660 -10.39 22.48 73.12
N ARG A 661 -10.76 22.40 74.40
CA ARG A 661 -11.95 21.72 74.91
C ARG A 661 -13.19 22.56 74.63
N ILE A 662 -13.75 22.43 73.42
CA ILE A 662 -15.10 22.91 73.14
C ILE A 662 -16.06 21.78 73.50
N GLY A 663 -17.02 22.09 74.39
CA GLY A 663 -17.59 21.10 75.30
C GLY A 663 -18.56 20.10 74.69
N ARG A 664 -18.43 18.84 75.15
CA ARG A 664 -19.59 17.96 75.38
C ARG A 664 -19.37 17.18 76.67
N THR A 665 -20.24 17.42 77.64
CA THR A 665 -20.41 16.61 78.84
C THR A 665 -20.91 15.23 78.44
N GLY A 666 -20.07 14.21 78.60
CA GLY A 666 -20.41 12.80 78.38
C GLY A 666 -19.52 11.94 79.27
N LEU A 667 -20.12 11.03 80.03
CA LEU A 667 -19.42 10.30 81.09
C LEU A 667 -18.31 9.40 80.52
N HIS A 668 -17.21 9.29 81.25
CA HIS A 668 -16.10 8.41 80.90
C HIS A 668 -16.57 6.93 81.01
N PRO A 669 -16.36 6.07 80.00
CA PRO A 669 -16.91 4.70 79.98
C PRO A 669 -16.28 3.72 81.01
N TYR A 670 -15.47 4.24 81.93
CA TYR A 670 -14.90 3.50 83.07
C TYR A 670 -15.25 4.14 84.43
N ALA A 671 -16.25 5.04 84.49
CA ALA A 671 -16.68 5.69 85.73
C ALA A 671 -17.15 4.70 86.82
N LEU A 672 -17.59 3.50 86.41
CA LEU A 672 -18.02 2.40 87.30
C LEU A 672 -16.88 1.49 87.78
N GLN A 673 -15.62 1.78 87.42
CA GLN A 673 -14.43 1.04 87.86
C GLN A 673 -13.51 1.88 88.76
N GLN A 674 -14.03 2.94 89.40
CA GLN A 674 -13.27 3.64 90.45
C GLN A 674 -13.19 2.76 91.72
N PRO A 675 -11.99 2.58 92.32
CA PRO A 675 -11.87 1.85 93.58
C PRO A 675 -12.62 2.59 94.69
N MET A 676 -13.53 1.89 95.37
CA MET A 676 -14.02 2.36 96.67
C MET A 676 -12.91 2.21 97.72
N GLU A 677 -12.77 3.25 98.54
CA GLU A 677 -11.78 3.48 99.61
C GLU A 677 -10.42 4.10 99.23
N LYS A 678 -10.26 5.35 99.67
CA LYS A 678 -9.00 6.09 99.68
C LYS A 678 -8.49 6.17 101.12
N ARG A 679 -7.93 5.06 101.64
CA ARG A 679 -7.43 4.99 103.02
C ARG A 679 -6.21 5.90 103.18
N GLN A 680 -6.31 6.89 104.08
CA GLN A 680 -5.18 7.79 104.37
C GLN A 680 -4.04 7.00 105.04
N VAL A 681 -2.85 7.05 104.44
CA VAL A 681 -1.63 6.54 105.05
C VAL A 681 -0.96 7.67 105.82
N TRP A 682 -0.95 7.59 107.15
CA TRP A 682 -0.13 8.47 107.98
C TRP A 682 1.34 8.05 107.91
N SER A 683 2.21 8.99 107.55
CA SER A 683 3.66 8.83 107.57
C SER A 683 4.22 9.17 108.95
N LEU A 684 4.67 8.15 109.70
CA LEU A 684 5.45 8.35 110.93
C LEU A 684 6.95 8.53 110.59
N PRO A 685 7.72 9.37 111.32
CA PRO A 685 9.08 9.74 110.92
C PRO A 685 10.12 8.65 111.20
N ARG A 686 11.12 8.51 110.31
CA ARG A 686 12.32 7.70 110.59
C ARG A 686 13.30 8.43 111.51
N ARG A 687 13.86 7.72 112.50
CA ARG A 687 15.09 8.08 113.24
C ARG A 687 16.16 6.99 112.99
N PRO A 688 17.48 7.28 113.05
CA PRO A 688 18.49 6.47 112.37
C PRO A 688 19.23 5.42 113.23
N ALA A 689 19.69 4.37 112.52
CA ALA A 689 20.84 3.46 112.70
C ALA A 689 21.39 3.06 114.09
N GLY A 690 21.59 1.73 114.25
CA GLY A 690 22.50 1.08 115.22
C GLY A 690 23.03 -0.26 114.66
N PRO A 691 24.18 -0.80 115.14
CA PRO A 691 25.01 -1.78 114.40
C PRO A 691 24.72 -3.28 114.69
N PRO A 692 25.32 -4.23 113.94
CA PRO A 692 24.96 -5.66 113.93
C PRO A 692 25.86 -6.56 114.82
N PRO A 693 25.46 -7.82 115.05
CA PRO A 693 26.45 -8.91 115.12
C PRO A 693 26.06 -10.27 114.49
N ALA A 694 27.08 -10.92 113.91
CA ALA A 694 27.41 -12.37 113.86
C ALA A 694 26.45 -13.46 113.28
N ALA A 695 27.06 -14.40 112.54
CA ALA A 695 26.49 -15.67 112.03
C ALA A 695 26.70 -16.85 113.00
N PRO A 696 26.18 -18.08 112.74
CA PRO A 696 27.02 -19.07 112.01
C PRO A 696 26.33 -20.21 111.20
N ALA A 697 27.13 -20.78 110.27
CA ALA A 697 27.33 -22.20 109.90
C ALA A 697 26.25 -23.13 109.23
N GLY A 698 26.63 -23.64 108.05
CA GLY A 698 26.54 -25.08 107.65
C GLY A 698 25.42 -25.53 106.67
N ALA A 699 25.58 -26.55 105.80
CA ALA A 699 26.79 -27.25 105.29
C ALA A 699 26.45 -28.18 104.09
N HIS A 700 27.42 -28.48 103.19
CA HIS A 700 27.52 -29.65 102.27
C HIS A 700 26.41 -29.88 101.19
N ALA A 701 26.61 -30.58 100.05
CA ALA A 701 27.77 -30.99 99.24
C ALA A 701 27.26 -31.53 97.86
N GLY A 702 28.13 -31.77 96.87
CA GLY A 702 27.82 -32.65 95.71
C GLY A 702 28.07 -32.06 94.30
N VAL A 703 28.89 -32.76 93.50
CA VAL A 703 29.43 -32.43 92.16
C VAL A 703 29.76 -33.79 91.48
N PRO A 704 29.93 -33.97 90.15
CA PRO A 704 29.18 -33.65 88.90
C PRO A 704 28.71 -35.00 88.24
N PRO A 705 28.89 -35.42 86.94
CA PRO A 705 29.22 -34.75 85.66
C PRO A 705 28.50 -35.17 84.34
N VAL A 706 28.58 -34.25 83.34
CA VAL A 706 28.93 -34.42 81.89
C VAL A 706 28.12 -35.37 80.96
N GLY A 707 27.75 -34.86 79.76
CA GLY A 707 27.46 -35.72 78.60
C GLY A 707 26.89 -35.05 77.32
N ALA A 708 27.76 -34.55 76.44
CA ALA A 708 27.70 -34.44 74.95
C ALA A 708 26.41 -34.09 74.13
N ALA A 709 26.65 -33.52 72.94
CA ALA A 709 25.70 -33.17 71.85
C ALA A 709 25.43 -34.39 70.90
N PRO A 710 24.84 -34.31 69.65
CA PRO A 710 24.41 -33.16 68.84
C PRO A 710 22.98 -33.27 68.16
N PRO A 711 22.73 -33.30 66.82
CA PRO A 711 21.79 -32.34 66.18
C PRO A 711 20.65 -32.95 65.32
N GLY A 712 19.75 -32.12 64.75
CA GLY A 712 18.88 -32.54 63.62
C GLY A 712 17.65 -31.67 63.29
N ALA A 713 17.40 -31.47 62.00
CA ALA A 713 16.13 -31.02 61.37
C ALA A 713 15.60 -32.19 60.46
N PRO A 714 14.51 -32.10 59.64
CA PRO A 714 13.61 -30.98 59.30
C PRO A 714 12.09 -31.33 59.10
N ALA A 715 11.33 -30.33 58.58
CA ALA A 715 10.16 -30.42 57.66
C ALA A 715 8.70 -30.71 58.16
N GLY A 716 7.74 -29.94 57.62
CA GLY A 716 6.28 -30.21 57.65
C GLY A 716 5.35 -28.98 57.52
N GLN A 717 4.63 -28.84 56.38
CA GLN A 717 3.41 -27.99 56.21
C GLN A 717 2.13 -28.88 56.43
N PRO A 718 0.83 -28.49 56.20
CA PRO A 718 0.24 -27.26 55.61
C PRO A 718 -1.16 -26.76 56.15
N VAL A 719 -1.76 -25.77 55.44
CA VAL A 719 -3.22 -25.44 55.25
C VAL A 719 -3.98 -24.47 56.22
N ALA A 720 -4.25 -23.26 55.67
CA ALA A 720 -5.47 -22.41 55.61
C ALA A 720 -6.55 -22.25 56.74
N GLY A 721 -7.14 -21.04 56.81
CA GLY A 721 -8.45 -20.75 57.44
C GLY A 721 -8.90 -19.27 57.38
N ARG A 722 -10.00 -18.95 56.68
CA ARG A 722 -10.57 -17.59 56.45
C ARG A 722 -11.43 -17.07 57.61
N HIS A 723 -11.67 -15.74 57.66
CA HIS A 723 -12.95 -15.15 58.14
C HIS A 723 -13.38 -13.90 57.34
N ALA A 724 -14.65 -13.50 57.45
CA ALA A 724 -15.35 -12.53 56.58
C ALA A 724 -16.09 -11.40 57.36
N ALA A 725 -16.69 -10.45 56.61
CA ALA A 725 -17.37 -9.19 57.01
C ALA A 725 -18.82 -9.41 57.58
N PRO A 726 -19.75 -8.41 57.78
CA PRO A 726 -19.81 -6.99 57.33
C PRO A 726 -20.56 -5.88 58.18
N ALA A 727 -20.61 -4.64 57.63
CA ALA A 727 -21.72 -3.62 57.59
C ALA A 727 -22.08 -2.59 58.72
N ALA A 728 -21.90 -1.27 58.39
CA ALA A 728 -22.78 -0.04 58.48
C ALA A 728 -23.65 0.34 59.74
N PRO A 729 -24.30 1.55 59.90
CA PRO A 729 -24.46 2.75 59.02
C PRO A 729 -24.41 4.22 59.65
N VAL A 730 -24.26 5.27 58.79
CA VAL A 730 -24.99 6.59 58.59
C VAL A 730 -25.70 7.30 59.80
N PRO A 731 -25.67 8.66 60.07
CA PRO A 731 -26.08 9.79 59.17
C PRO A 731 -25.43 11.23 59.29
N GLN A 732 -25.95 12.16 58.46
CA GLN A 732 -25.68 13.61 58.20
C GLN A 732 -26.31 14.60 59.25
N PRO A 733 -26.19 15.99 59.23
CA PRO A 733 -26.20 16.94 58.07
C PRO A 733 -25.41 18.30 58.12
N ILE A 734 -25.60 19.10 57.05
CA ILE A 734 -25.12 20.48 56.67
C ILE A 734 -25.92 21.64 57.35
N PRO A 735 -25.66 23.00 57.25
CA PRO A 735 -25.27 23.81 56.04
C PRO A 735 -24.47 25.16 56.25
N THR A 736 -24.47 26.05 55.23
CA THR A 736 -24.12 27.53 55.16
C THR A 736 -22.63 27.97 55.15
N ALA A 737 -22.16 29.03 54.45
CA ALA A 737 -22.74 29.94 53.42
C ALA A 737 -21.63 30.70 52.60
N ALA A 738 -22.06 31.48 51.58
CA ALA A 738 -21.41 32.52 50.74
C ALA A 738 -19.99 33.08 51.06
N GLY A 739 -19.20 33.63 50.13
CA GLY A 739 -19.39 33.90 48.68
C GLY A 739 -18.44 35.02 48.15
N ARG A 740 -18.74 35.57 46.95
CA ARG A 740 -18.24 36.83 46.32
C ARG A 740 -17.06 36.77 45.30
N ARG A 741 -17.24 37.63 44.28
CA ARG A 741 -16.62 37.73 42.93
C ARG A 741 -15.36 38.62 42.85
N GLY A 742 -14.64 38.51 41.72
CA GLY A 742 -13.82 39.57 41.07
C GLY A 742 -12.87 38.98 40.01
N THR A 743 -13.06 39.03 38.67
CA THR A 743 -13.16 40.10 37.64
C THR A 743 -11.82 40.56 37.02
N GLY A 744 -11.69 40.44 35.69
CA GLY A 744 -10.66 41.08 34.84
C GLY A 744 -9.33 40.31 34.67
N THR A 745 -8.57 40.38 33.57
CA THR A 745 -8.71 41.08 32.26
C THR A 745 -7.76 40.45 31.22
N THR A 746 -8.12 40.41 29.93
CA THR A 746 -7.21 40.22 28.78
C THR A 746 -6.49 41.52 28.40
N PRO A 747 -5.33 41.49 27.71
CA PRO A 747 -5.26 41.98 26.31
C PRO A 747 -4.24 41.17 25.42
N PRO A 748 -3.59 41.65 24.32
CA PRO A 748 -3.84 41.05 22.99
C PRO A 748 -2.57 40.71 22.14
N PHE A 749 -2.78 40.45 20.84
CA PHE A 749 -1.81 40.05 19.80
C PHE A 749 -0.56 40.95 19.61
N GLY A 750 0.54 40.35 19.12
CA GLY A 750 1.72 41.02 18.57
C GLY A 750 2.47 40.13 17.54
N ALA A 751 3.05 40.75 16.50
CA ALA A 751 3.73 40.10 15.38
C ALA A 751 5.24 39.81 15.64
N PRO A 752 5.92 38.94 14.85
CA PRO A 752 7.30 38.51 15.14
C PRO A 752 8.38 39.49 14.62
N PRO A 753 9.57 39.53 15.25
CA PRO A 753 10.69 40.40 14.84
C PRO A 753 11.62 39.77 13.79
N ASN A 754 12.37 40.62 13.08
CA ASN A 754 13.32 40.28 12.02
C ASN A 754 14.79 40.22 12.50
N GLY A 755 15.59 39.35 11.84
CA GLY A 755 17.05 39.49 11.67
C GLY A 755 17.96 38.67 12.60
N PRO A 756 19.26 38.50 12.27
CA PRO A 756 20.01 39.06 11.13
C PRO A 756 20.74 38.04 10.21
N GLN A 757 21.22 38.51 9.05
CA GLN A 757 22.23 37.82 8.22
C GLN A 757 23.62 37.83 8.86
N PRO A 758 24.54 36.97 8.37
CA PRO A 758 25.86 37.46 8.02
C PRO A 758 26.34 37.06 6.60
N SER A 759 27.19 37.92 6.04
CA SER A 759 27.85 37.79 4.73
C SER A 759 29.02 36.80 4.74
N GLY A 760 29.25 36.10 3.62
CA GLY A 760 30.43 35.22 3.44
C GLY A 760 31.66 35.94 2.87
N PRO A 761 32.72 35.19 2.55
CA PRO A 761 33.53 35.52 1.38
C PRO A 761 33.82 34.35 0.41
N ARG A 762 34.24 34.76 -0.77
CA ARG A 762 34.42 34.09 -2.07
C ARG A 762 35.69 33.20 -2.16
N ALA A 763 35.59 32.01 -2.78
CA ALA A 763 36.65 31.40 -3.61
C ALA A 763 36.15 30.19 -4.45
N GLN A 764 36.55 30.11 -5.72
CA GLN A 764 36.60 28.87 -6.52
C GLN A 764 38.07 28.38 -6.58
N PRO A 765 38.34 27.11 -6.93
CA PRO A 765 38.75 26.82 -8.31
C PRO A 765 38.23 25.47 -8.89
N ALA A 766 38.56 25.25 -10.16
CA ALA A 766 38.10 24.16 -11.04
C ALA A 766 38.94 22.84 -10.91
N PRO A 767 38.64 21.75 -11.65
CA PRO A 767 39.05 20.39 -11.27
C PRO A 767 40.46 19.99 -11.72
N SER A 768 41.09 19.10 -10.95
CA SER A 768 42.43 18.56 -11.22
C SER A 768 42.42 17.28 -12.05
N THR A 769 43.04 17.33 -13.23
CA THR A 769 43.50 16.15 -13.97
C THR A 769 44.77 15.57 -13.34
N GLY A 770 44.85 14.25 -13.15
CA GLY A 770 46.04 13.60 -12.58
C GLY A 770 46.35 12.23 -13.19
N ARG A 771 47.15 12.21 -14.27
CA ARG A 771 47.83 11.00 -14.75
C ARG A 771 49.08 10.74 -13.91
N MET A 772 49.37 9.48 -13.57
CA MET A 772 50.73 9.04 -13.21
C MET A 772 51.26 8.06 -14.26
N ARG A 773 52.51 8.28 -14.71
CA ARG A 773 53.42 7.24 -15.24
C ARG A 773 53.93 6.46 -14.01
N GLY A 774 54.16 5.15 -14.01
CA GLY A 774 54.98 4.35 -14.94
C GLY A 774 56.24 3.88 -14.17
N PRO A 775 56.76 2.66 -14.41
CA PRO A 775 57.93 2.60 -15.30
C PRO A 775 58.02 1.36 -16.23
N GLN A 776 58.57 1.62 -17.42
CA GLN A 776 59.54 0.83 -18.21
C GLN A 776 59.41 -0.72 -18.32
N HIS A 777 59.32 -1.22 -19.56
CA HIS A 777 60.46 -1.90 -20.22
C HIS A 777 60.27 -2.06 -21.75
N ALA A 778 61.39 -1.93 -22.48
CA ALA A 778 61.75 -2.44 -23.82
C ALA A 778 60.80 -2.33 -25.05
N ALA A 779 61.36 -1.76 -26.13
CA ALA A 779 60.99 -1.98 -27.54
C ALA A 779 62.08 -2.89 -28.22
N PRO A 780 62.10 -3.26 -29.53
CA PRO A 780 61.96 -2.35 -30.69
C PRO A 780 61.35 -2.92 -32.02
N ASN A 781 61.40 -2.08 -33.07
CA ASN A 781 61.26 -2.32 -34.53
C ASN A 781 59.82 -2.44 -35.13
N GLY A 782 59.46 -1.76 -36.23
CA GLY A 782 60.19 -0.73 -37.01
C GLY A 782 59.42 -0.16 -38.24
N SER A 783 59.96 0.91 -38.86
CA SER A 783 59.61 1.57 -40.18
C SER A 783 58.16 2.07 -40.42
N ASN A 784 57.90 3.36 -40.72
CA ASN A 784 58.15 4.16 -41.94
C ASN A 784 57.37 3.64 -43.19
N THR A 785 56.70 4.43 -44.06
CA THR A 785 56.77 5.89 -44.35
C THR A 785 55.54 6.43 -45.14
N THR A 786 55.20 7.72 -44.96
CA THR A 786 54.60 8.77 -45.86
C THR A 786 53.72 8.47 -47.12
N GLY A 787 52.71 9.34 -47.37
CA GLY A 787 51.80 9.38 -48.56
C GLY A 787 52.37 10.07 -49.83
N PRO A 788 51.60 10.76 -50.73
CA PRO A 788 50.26 11.40 -50.57
C PRO A 788 49.24 11.26 -51.77
N LEU A 789 48.13 12.03 -51.72
CA LEU A 789 47.09 12.34 -52.76
C LEU A 789 47.64 13.24 -53.93
N PRO A 790 46.94 13.60 -55.07
CA PRO A 790 45.49 13.93 -55.22
C PRO A 790 44.78 13.75 -56.63
N VAL A 791 43.54 14.31 -56.76
CA VAL A 791 42.79 14.82 -57.97
C VAL A 791 41.65 13.97 -58.63
N GLN A 792 40.64 14.66 -59.17
CA GLN A 792 39.31 14.29 -59.75
C GLN A 792 38.99 15.27 -60.94
N PRO A 793 37.84 15.24 -61.68
CA PRO A 793 36.78 14.21 -61.92
C PRO A 793 36.66 13.93 -63.46
N PRO A 794 35.57 14.20 -64.26
CA PRO A 794 34.11 13.93 -64.21
C PRO A 794 33.51 13.24 -65.50
N GLN A 795 32.18 12.95 -65.48
CA GLN A 795 31.14 12.98 -66.58
C GLN A 795 30.13 11.79 -66.61
N THR A 796 28.95 12.03 -67.21
CA THR A 796 27.70 11.21 -67.25
C THR A 796 26.95 11.45 -68.59
N PRO A 797 25.75 10.87 -68.86
CA PRO A 797 25.34 9.49 -69.18
C PRO A 797 24.91 9.37 -70.70
N PRO A 798 24.13 8.38 -71.23
CA PRO A 798 22.66 8.25 -71.02
C PRO A 798 22.03 6.82 -71.18
N HIS A 799 20.68 6.74 -71.04
CA HIS A 799 19.80 5.60 -71.37
C HIS A 799 19.54 5.43 -72.89
N PRO A 800 19.02 4.26 -73.36
CA PRO A 800 17.59 4.23 -73.76
C PRO A 800 16.82 2.88 -73.55
N THR A 801 15.49 3.00 -73.51
CA THR A 801 14.42 1.98 -73.67
C THR A 801 13.78 2.13 -75.09
N PRO A 802 12.64 1.49 -75.48
CA PRO A 802 12.05 0.15 -75.22
C PRO A 802 11.59 -0.59 -76.52
N ARG A 803 11.10 -1.84 -76.40
CA ARG A 803 10.06 -2.57 -77.19
C ARG A 803 10.24 -4.08 -76.93
N GLY A 804 9.23 -4.95 -76.85
CA GLY A 804 7.77 -4.82 -76.93
C GLY A 804 7.15 -6.23 -77.10
N GLY A 805 5.82 -6.37 -77.20
CA GLY A 805 5.18 -7.60 -77.72
C GLY A 805 4.38 -8.44 -76.73
N VAL A 806 3.07 -8.43 -76.91
CA VAL A 806 2.07 -9.30 -76.25
C VAL A 806 2.06 -10.69 -76.88
N ARG A 807 1.87 -11.76 -76.08
CA ARG A 807 1.04 -12.94 -76.44
C ARG A 807 0.69 -13.81 -75.24
N GLN A 808 -0.60 -13.83 -74.89
CA GLN A 808 -1.32 -15.01 -74.38
C GLN A 808 -1.47 -16.03 -75.54
N PRO A 809 -1.82 -17.33 -75.32
CA PRO A 809 -2.92 -17.74 -74.44
C PRO A 809 -2.82 -19.11 -73.72
N GLU A 810 -3.95 -19.45 -73.08
CA GLU A 810 -4.49 -20.80 -72.79
C GLU A 810 -3.99 -21.64 -71.61
N ARG A 811 -4.88 -21.71 -70.60
CA ARG A 811 -5.46 -22.92 -70.00
C ARG A 811 -4.58 -24.18 -69.89
N ARG A 812 -4.20 -24.49 -68.64
CA ARG A 812 -4.77 -25.65 -67.93
C ARG A 812 -4.78 -25.41 -66.43
#